data_AF-A0A536EAV2-F1
#
_entry.id   AF-A0A536EAV2-F1
#
_cell.length_a   1.000
_cell.length_b   1.000
_cell.length_c   1.000
_cell.angle_alpha   90.00
_cell.angle_beta   90.00
_cell.angle_gamma   90.00
#
_symmetry.space_group_name_H-M   'P 1'
#
loop_
_entity.id
_entity.type
_entity.pdbx_description
1 polymer ?
#
loop_
_entity_poly.entity_id
_entity_poly.type
_entity_poly.pdbx_seq_one_letter_code
_entity_poly.pdbx_strand_id
1 'polypeptide(L)'
;MLWLVWLSAGVDLRWSGFEIETEISIKAHHAGLQTAEIPRSESARHNGANNLSAFKDGWPILRTILQAAANDSVPTYSYLGAVAIIGLGLGLLLALGAIASPQDATGVAGLGAILTAVPAADPAAAAVLSPVTMNPIDDAYVAGELPNDNFGSDILLDADASPVRESYLKFDLRPLASQGVSQATLRMYVTNGSGGAFELRDVSDSSWTEASITFNNKPAKGNLIAGFTPGTTTGRWLQVDITSAAASKAGSFMSAALQTLSTDALEFNSSEAAANRVELVIQPLGDTPGPSATPTSPPVTPTGVATPTPSAAPTSAATAALGTTTLNAIEDAYVAGDLPADNFGSDPSLSVDASPVRESYLKFDLRPFVGQGVSKGTLRMFVTNGSGGVVNLKAVSDNTWAEAAITFANEPAKGATMATFTPGATLNVWVQVDLTSAIAGKTGSLMSMALDSASSDGFAFNSSEASSGRAELVIQTGSQTVGPSASPTRTPTAVTATPTRSPAATATRTATPTPTPARTPTPTPTPAATGTPFSFGVAGDLGANSNTSAVFNAAHSAGLNFFLPIGDFSYNEVTPESSWCNFVKQRMGSSFPVELVSGNHEDDGPDGQIAKFAACLPDQIGGVSGSYSKEYYFDYPSSRPLARLINISPNLSFPGQGTYSYTAGSSHYNWTANAIDQARARGIKWVIVSMHEYCITLVSASCSIGPDIMNLLINKKVDLVFQAHDHAFNRSKQLALRTGCSRVNAGSYDSDCVVDTGSDGTYGKGAGTVIMTLGVGGKGINSVDTHDAEAGYFTRWMGSNANPTYGFVKISVTSTSLSGRFVRGAGGTFTDSFAIQ
;
A
#
# COMPACT_ATOMS: atom_id res chain seq x y z
N MET A 1 -28.53 16.16 6.11
CA MET A 1 -29.57 16.50 7.10
C MET A 1 -30.88 16.75 6.37
N LEU A 2 -31.94 16.00 6.69
CA LEU A 2 -33.31 16.33 6.28
C LEU A 2 -34.21 15.83 7.43
N TRP A 3 -34.79 16.75 8.19
CA TRP A 3 -35.82 16.42 9.17
C TRP A 3 -37.13 17.01 8.67
N LEU A 4 -38.08 16.13 8.30
CA LEU A 4 -39.46 16.53 8.08
C LEU A 4 -40.08 16.87 9.45
N VAL A 5 -40.11 18.16 9.78
CA VAL A 5 -41.06 18.70 10.75
C VAL A 5 -42.18 19.33 9.95
N TRP A 6 -43.40 18.82 10.10
CA TRP A 6 -44.60 19.52 9.67
C TRP A 6 -44.74 20.80 10.52
N LEU A 7 -44.22 21.92 10.01
CA LEU A 7 -44.43 23.25 10.59
C LEU A 7 -45.84 23.74 10.21
N SER A 8 -46.83 23.35 11.00
CA SER A 8 -48.11 24.07 11.09
C SER A 8 -48.31 24.78 12.44
N ALA A 9 -47.23 25.02 13.19
CA ALA A 9 -47.25 25.90 14.36
C ALA A 9 -45.99 26.76 14.39
N GLY A 10 -46.19 28.09 14.38
CA GLY A 10 -45.12 29.08 14.22
C GLY A 10 -44.13 29.11 15.38
N VAL A 11 -43.03 28.38 15.23
CA VAL A 11 -41.84 28.55 16.06
C VAL A 11 -40.97 29.61 15.39
N ASP A 12 -40.99 30.84 15.90
CA ASP A 12 -40.17 31.95 15.39
C ASP A 12 -38.71 31.73 15.81
N LEU A 13 -37.88 31.22 14.91
CA LEU A 13 -36.47 30.91 15.17
C LEU A 13 -35.58 32.12 14.90
N ARG A 14 -34.64 32.40 15.81
CA ARG A 14 -33.82 33.62 15.75
C ARG A 14 -32.40 33.36 15.29
N TRP A 15 -31.89 32.14 15.46
CA TRP A 15 -30.52 31.78 15.12
C TRP A 15 -30.42 30.99 13.82
N SER A 16 -29.27 31.05 13.15
CA SER A 16 -28.96 30.25 11.96
C SER A 16 -27.62 29.50 12.08
N GLY A 17 -27.02 29.51 13.28
CA GLY A 17 -25.74 28.86 13.62
C GLY A 17 -25.92 27.63 14.52
N PHE A 18 -24.87 27.21 15.24
CA PHE A 18 -24.87 26.03 16.12
C PHE A 18 -25.98 26.03 17.19
N GLU A 19 -26.47 27.20 17.57
CA GLU A 19 -27.48 27.40 18.59
C GLU A 19 -28.89 27.00 18.12
N ILE A 20 -29.09 26.83 16.80
CA ILE A 20 -30.42 26.64 16.21
C ILE A 20 -31.09 25.35 16.69
N GLU A 21 -30.33 24.26 16.83
CA GLU A 21 -30.87 22.97 17.29
C GLU A 21 -31.29 23.03 18.77
N THR A 22 -30.54 23.80 19.57
CA THR A 22 -30.85 24.05 20.98
C THR A 22 -32.09 24.94 21.10
N GLU A 23 -32.22 25.99 20.29
CA GLU A 23 -33.40 26.86 20.27
C GLU A 23 -34.66 26.10 19.84
N ILE A 24 -34.56 25.27 18.79
CA ILE A 24 -35.66 24.42 18.33
C ILE A 24 -36.11 23.47 19.45
N SER A 25 -35.17 22.82 20.13
CA SER A 25 -35.47 21.85 21.20
C SER A 25 -36.18 22.50 22.39
N ILE A 26 -35.69 23.67 22.84
CA ILE A 26 -36.30 24.43 23.95
C ILE A 26 -37.71 24.89 23.57
N LYS A 27 -37.89 25.45 22.37
CA LYS A 27 -39.20 25.95 21.93
C LYS A 27 -40.19 24.83 21.64
N ALA A 28 -39.75 23.70 21.09
CA ALA A 28 -40.58 22.53 20.91
C ALA A 28 -41.09 22.00 22.27
N HIS A 29 -40.23 21.99 23.29
CA HIS A 29 -40.61 21.62 24.64
C HIS A 29 -41.63 22.60 25.24
N HIS A 30 -41.42 23.92 25.15
CA HIS A 30 -42.37 24.92 25.67
C HIS A 30 -43.71 24.94 24.93
N ALA A 31 -43.71 24.60 23.65
CA ALA A 31 -44.93 24.44 22.85
C ALA A 31 -45.65 23.10 23.14
N GLY A 32 -45.12 22.25 24.03
CA GLY A 32 -45.69 20.95 24.36
C GLY A 32 -45.65 19.94 23.21
N LEU A 33 -44.72 20.11 22.26
CA LEU A 33 -44.57 19.22 21.12
C LEU A 33 -43.90 17.92 21.57
N GLN A 34 -44.39 16.79 21.05
CA GLN A 34 -43.76 15.49 21.27
C GLN A 34 -42.48 15.40 20.44
N THR A 35 -41.35 15.18 21.11
CA THR A 35 -40.06 14.93 20.46
C THR A 35 -39.75 13.43 20.51
N ALA A 36 -39.18 12.91 19.43
CA ALA A 36 -38.71 11.53 19.34
C ALA A 36 -37.30 11.55 18.74
N GLU A 37 -36.37 10.84 19.36
CA GLU A 37 -35.05 10.59 18.78
C GLU A 37 -35.16 9.50 17.73
N ILE A 38 -34.70 9.79 16.52
CA ILE A 38 -34.58 8.78 15.46
C ILE A 38 -33.09 8.43 15.38
N PRO A 39 -32.72 7.16 15.66
CA PRO A 39 -31.34 6.73 15.49
C PRO A 39 -30.94 6.92 14.02
N ARG A 40 -29.90 7.71 13.80
CA ARG A 40 -29.23 7.82 12.50
C ARG A 40 -27.85 7.19 12.65
N SER A 41 -27.55 6.22 11.80
CA SER A 41 -26.19 5.71 11.65
C SER A 41 -25.41 6.77 10.85
N GLU A 42 -24.53 7.51 11.53
CA GLU A 42 -23.58 8.39 10.88
C GLU A 42 -22.29 7.61 10.67
N SER A 43 -21.77 7.61 9.44
CA SER A 43 -20.49 6.98 9.14
C SER A 43 -19.35 7.73 9.83
N ALA A 44 -18.26 7.03 10.12
CA ALA A 44 -17.04 7.66 10.60
C ALA A 44 -16.61 8.76 9.61
N ARG A 45 -16.28 9.95 10.13
CA ARG A 45 -15.93 11.11 9.32
C ARG A 45 -14.66 10.79 8.51
N HIS A 46 -14.80 10.65 7.19
CA HIS A 46 -13.75 10.11 6.34
C HIS A 46 -12.50 11.00 6.21
N ASN A 47 -12.57 12.33 6.47
CA ASN A 47 -11.41 13.24 6.54
C ASN A 47 -11.69 14.54 7.32
N GLY A 48 -10.64 15.13 7.91
CA GLY A 48 -10.61 16.44 8.59
C GLY A 48 -10.47 16.38 10.13
N ALA A 49 -9.56 17.19 10.69
CA ALA A 49 -9.52 17.40 12.15
C ALA A 49 -10.77 18.18 12.61
N ASN A 50 -11.26 17.87 13.81
CA ASN A 50 -12.41 18.56 14.36
C ASN A 50 -12.07 20.04 14.60
N ASN A 51 -12.56 20.93 13.73
CA ASN A 51 -12.49 22.38 13.96
C ASN A 51 -13.49 22.83 15.04
N LEU A 52 -14.31 21.90 15.56
CA LEU A 52 -15.19 22.16 16.69
C LEU A 52 -14.40 22.10 17.99
N SER A 53 -14.32 23.23 18.66
CA SER A 53 -13.86 23.31 20.03
C SER A 53 -15.07 23.23 20.95
N ALA A 54 -15.09 22.23 21.83
CA ALA A 54 -16.12 22.12 22.87
C ALA A 54 -16.28 23.40 23.69
N PHE A 55 -15.20 24.20 23.82
CA PHE A 55 -15.23 25.49 24.49
C PHE A 55 -15.67 26.65 23.59
N LYS A 56 -15.10 26.82 22.38
CA LYS A 56 -15.47 27.95 21.52
C LYS A 56 -16.89 27.82 20.95
N ASP A 57 -17.28 26.62 20.54
CA ASP A 57 -18.56 26.34 19.89
C ASP A 57 -19.64 25.91 20.90
N GLY A 58 -19.24 25.39 22.06
CA GLY A 58 -20.16 25.09 23.17
C GLY A 58 -20.57 26.33 23.97
N TRP A 59 -19.76 27.40 23.98
CA TRP A 59 -20.08 28.62 24.73
C TRP A 59 -21.36 29.34 24.24
N PRO A 60 -21.59 29.50 22.92
CA PRO A 60 -22.85 30.06 22.43
C PRO A 60 -24.08 29.18 22.74
N ILE A 61 -23.93 27.86 22.71
CA ILE A 61 -24.97 26.90 23.11
C ILE A 61 -25.30 27.07 24.60
N LEU A 62 -24.29 27.07 25.47
CA LEU A 62 -24.46 27.28 26.91
C LEU A 62 -25.12 28.64 27.22
N ARG A 63 -24.71 29.70 26.51
CA ARG A 63 -25.33 31.03 26.65
C ARG A 63 -26.81 31.00 26.26
N THR A 64 -27.17 30.28 25.21
CA THR A 64 -28.57 30.12 24.78
C THR A 64 -29.41 29.38 25.83
N ILE A 65 -28.86 28.33 26.42
CA ILE A 65 -29.50 27.58 27.53
C ILE A 65 -29.67 28.47 28.76
N LEU A 66 -28.63 29.22 29.16
CA LEU A 66 -28.69 30.12 30.31
C LEU A 66 -29.65 31.30 30.09
N GLN A 67 -29.75 31.81 28.86
CA GLN A 67 -30.71 32.85 28.50
C GLN A 67 -32.15 32.33 28.50
N ALA A 68 -32.39 31.10 28.04
CA ALA A 68 -33.69 30.46 28.17
C ALA A 68 -34.05 30.26 29.66
N ALA A 69 -33.14 29.68 30.45
CA ALA A 69 -33.33 29.47 31.88
C ALA A 69 -33.55 30.76 32.70
N ALA A 70 -32.99 31.90 32.26
CA ALA A 70 -33.19 33.20 32.90
C ALA A 70 -34.50 33.88 32.49
N ASN A 71 -35.03 33.58 31.30
CA ASN A 71 -36.29 34.13 30.80
C ASN A 71 -37.50 33.31 31.24
N ASP A 72 -37.33 32.01 31.48
CA ASP A 72 -38.36 31.14 32.02
C ASP A 72 -38.32 31.18 33.55
N SER A 73 -39.31 31.84 34.15
CA SER A 73 -39.53 31.81 35.59
C SER A 73 -40.02 30.42 36.01
N VAL A 74 -39.11 29.43 36.10
CA VAL A 74 -39.48 28.05 36.44
C VAL A 74 -39.87 27.96 37.93
N PRO A 75 -41.10 27.52 38.27
CA PRO A 75 -41.56 27.38 39.65
C PRO A 75 -40.82 26.25 40.38
N THR A 76 -40.51 26.50 41.65
CA THR A 76 -39.74 25.65 42.55
C THR A 76 -40.45 24.37 42.99
N TYR A 77 -40.94 23.50 42.10
CA TYR A 77 -41.37 22.14 42.49
C TYR A 77 -41.29 21.15 41.33
N SER A 78 -40.10 20.63 41.02
CA SER A 78 -39.87 19.30 40.44
C SER A 78 -38.36 19.03 40.35
N TYR A 79 -37.96 17.77 40.33
CA TYR A 79 -36.61 17.21 40.56
C TYR A 79 -35.47 17.65 39.60
N LEU A 80 -35.59 18.80 38.93
CA LEU A 80 -34.61 19.36 38.00
C LEU A 80 -33.72 20.47 38.60
N GLY A 81 -33.95 20.86 39.86
CA GLY A 81 -33.11 21.86 40.57
C GLY A 81 -31.73 21.36 41.01
N ALA A 82 -31.48 20.05 41.00
CA ALA A 82 -30.18 19.49 41.42
C ALA A 82 -29.10 19.57 40.33
N VAL A 83 -29.49 19.63 39.06
CA VAL A 83 -28.55 19.62 37.91
C VAL A 83 -27.92 21.00 37.67
N ALA A 84 -28.61 22.08 38.06
CA ALA A 84 -28.08 23.45 37.96
C ALA A 84 -26.97 23.77 38.99
N ILE A 85 -26.88 23.04 40.10
CA ILE A 85 -25.90 23.30 41.17
C ILE A 85 -24.55 22.61 40.90
N ILE A 86 -24.53 21.49 40.17
CA ILE A 86 -23.30 20.77 39.83
C ILE A 86 -22.50 21.52 38.74
N GLY A 87 -23.17 22.25 37.84
CA GLY A 87 -22.53 23.07 36.80
C GLY A 87 -21.80 24.33 37.30
N LEU A 88 -22.18 24.87 38.47
CA LEU A 88 -21.50 26.03 39.06
C LEU A 88 -20.28 25.66 39.91
N GLY A 89 -20.14 24.39 40.33
CA GLY A 89 -19.03 23.93 41.17
C GLY A 89 -17.72 23.67 40.42
N LEU A 90 -17.78 23.17 39.18
CA LEU A 90 -16.57 22.86 38.41
C LEU A 90 -15.98 24.05 37.63
N GLY A 91 -16.75 25.12 37.40
CA GLY A 91 -16.28 26.32 36.72
C GLY A 91 -15.37 27.23 37.56
N LEU A 92 -15.44 27.14 38.90
CA LEU A 92 -14.69 28.03 39.80
C LEU A 92 -13.30 27.49 40.18
N LEU A 93 -12.99 26.22 39.90
CA LEU A 93 -11.69 25.61 40.24
C LEU A 93 -10.60 25.73 39.15
N LEU A 94 -10.93 26.22 37.96
CA LEU A 94 -9.95 26.38 36.85
C LEU A 94 -9.56 27.83 36.54
N ALA A 95 -10.03 28.81 37.34
CA ALA A 95 -9.71 30.23 37.13
C ALA A 95 -8.67 30.83 38.11
N LEU A 96 -8.05 30.04 39.01
CA LEU A 96 -7.14 30.58 40.05
C LEU A 96 -5.76 29.89 40.17
N GLY A 97 -5.32 29.15 39.16
CA GLY A 97 -4.06 28.41 39.20
C GLY A 97 -2.92 28.98 38.36
N ALA A 98 -2.74 30.31 38.28
CA ALA A 98 -1.60 30.88 37.54
C ALA A 98 -1.17 32.27 38.03
N ILE A 99 -0.54 32.43 39.21
CA ILE A 99 0.48 33.48 39.51
C ILE A 99 1.43 32.98 40.64
N ALA A 100 2.71 33.36 40.55
CA ALA A 100 3.94 32.85 41.19
C ALA A 100 4.18 33.03 42.71
N SER A 101 5.05 32.14 43.26
CA SER A 101 6.18 32.25 44.25
C SER A 101 6.21 33.29 45.41
N PRO A 102 7.13 33.23 46.41
CA PRO A 102 7.79 32.12 47.15
C PRO A 102 7.87 32.35 48.70
N GLN A 103 8.59 31.45 49.41
CA GLN A 103 9.35 31.62 50.68
C GLN A 103 8.76 31.17 52.04
N ASP A 104 9.54 30.26 52.65
CA ASP A 104 10.04 30.19 54.03
C ASP A 104 9.10 30.09 55.25
N ALA A 105 9.38 29.04 56.04
CA ALA A 105 9.88 29.10 57.41
C ALA A 105 9.08 28.32 58.49
N THR A 106 9.74 27.23 58.90
CA THR A 106 10.03 26.84 60.30
C THR A 106 8.93 26.28 61.21
N GLY A 107 9.24 25.13 61.81
CA GLY A 107 8.58 24.61 63.02
C GLY A 107 9.08 23.22 63.41
N VAL A 108 10.24 23.16 64.08
CA VAL A 108 10.94 21.95 64.54
C VAL A 108 10.63 21.69 66.03
N ALA A 109 10.50 20.42 66.44
CA ALA A 109 10.98 19.78 67.70
C ALA A 109 10.05 18.61 68.11
N GLY A 110 10.51 17.44 68.58
CA GLY A 110 11.85 16.98 68.96
C GLY A 110 11.88 15.51 69.43
N LEU A 111 13.09 14.93 69.42
CA LEU A 111 13.77 14.13 70.48
C LEU A 111 13.02 12.93 71.10
N GLY A 112 13.55 11.71 71.26
CA GLY A 112 14.92 11.19 71.26
C GLY A 112 14.91 9.67 71.55
N ALA A 113 16.10 9.05 71.44
CA ALA A 113 16.40 7.62 71.29
C ALA A 113 16.07 6.66 72.47
N ILE A 114 16.09 5.33 72.21
CA ILE A 114 16.99 4.33 72.85
C ILE A 114 16.94 2.96 72.12
N LEU A 115 18.12 2.33 72.15
CA LEU A 115 18.71 1.14 71.53
C LEU A 115 18.23 -0.23 72.10
N THR A 116 18.09 -1.28 71.27
CA THR A 116 18.40 -2.70 71.60
C THR A 116 18.71 -3.52 70.33
N ALA A 117 19.47 -4.60 70.52
CA ALA A 117 20.31 -5.28 69.53
C ALA A 117 19.67 -6.47 68.75
N VAL A 118 20.06 -6.55 67.47
CA VAL A 118 20.30 -7.65 66.50
C VAL A 118 19.78 -9.08 66.82
N PRO A 119 19.18 -9.76 65.83
CA PRO A 119 19.86 -10.92 65.26
C PRO A 119 20.12 -10.73 63.75
N ALA A 120 21.25 -11.27 63.30
CA ALA A 120 21.62 -11.29 61.89
C ALA A 120 20.65 -12.18 61.11
N ALA A 121 20.07 -11.64 60.03
CA ALA A 121 19.41 -12.41 58.99
C ALA A 121 19.65 -11.75 57.63
N ASP A 122 20.31 -12.53 56.76
CA ASP A 122 20.54 -12.45 55.32
C ASP A 122 21.21 -11.23 54.67
N PRO A 123 22.38 -11.41 53.98
CA PRO A 123 22.92 -10.44 53.05
C PRO A 123 22.22 -10.60 51.68
N ALA A 124 20.94 -10.24 51.57
CA ALA A 124 20.26 -10.20 50.27
C ALA A 124 18.96 -9.38 50.27
N ALA A 125 18.87 -8.27 51.00
CA ALA A 125 17.85 -7.27 50.67
C ALA A 125 18.36 -6.46 49.48
N ALA A 126 18.20 -6.99 48.27
CA ALA A 126 18.47 -6.25 47.05
C ALA A 126 17.72 -4.91 47.11
N ALA A 127 18.42 -3.81 46.83
CA ALA A 127 17.79 -2.49 46.78
C ALA A 127 16.68 -2.55 45.71
N VAL A 128 15.42 -2.56 46.15
CA VAL A 128 14.27 -2.56 45.25
C VAL A 128 14.31 -1.24 44.48
N LEU A 129 14.68 -1.30 43.20
CA LEU A 129 14.76 -0.13 42.33
C LEU A 129 13.36 0.49 42.18
N SER A 130 13.24 1.74 41.72
CA SER A 130 11.89 2.26 41.42
C SER A 130 11.26 1.48 40.27
N PRO A 131 9.93 1.25 40.26
CA PRO A 131 9.26 0.61 39.15
C PRO A 131 9.49 1.38 37.84
N VAL A 132 9.76 0.63 36.76
CA VAL A 132 9.88 1.15 35.40
C VAL A 132 8.57 0.88 34.67
N THR A 133 8.05 1.89 33.98
CA THR A 133 6.87 1.74 33.11
C THR A 133 7.32 1.78 31.66
N MET A 134 6.80 0.85 30.86
CA MET A 134 7.16 0.67 29.46
C MET A 134 5.91 0.57 28.61
N ASN A 135 5.88 1.27 27.49
CA ASN A 135 4.87 1.06 26.46
C ASN A 135 5.32 -0.11 25.55
N PRO A 136 4.39 -0.80 24.85
CA PRO A 136 4.80 -1.69 23.78
C PRO A 136 5.55 -0.89 22.69
N ILE A 137 6.47 -1.57 22.02
CA ILE A 137 7.20 -1.05 20.85
C ILE A 137 6.50 -1.40 19.53
N ASP A 138 5.58 -2.36 19.58
CA ASP A 138 4.65 -2.71 18.52
C ASP A 138 3.38 -3.27 19.20
N ASP A 139 2.19 -2.79 18.84
CA ASP A 139 0.91 -3.38 19.18
C ASP A 139 -0.14 -3.27 18.08
N ALA A 140 -0.91 -4.34 17.87
CA ALA A 140 -1.98 -4.34 16.89
C ALA A 140 -2.98 -5.42 17.21
N TYR A 141 -4.25 -5.23 16.86
CA TYR A 141 -5.15 -6.37 16.72
C TYR A 141 -5.19 -6.87 15.28
N VAL A 142 -5.67 -8.09 15.14
CA VAL A 142 -5.88 -8.75 13.86
C VAL A 142 -7.28 -9.32 13.82
N ALA A 143 -7.96 -9.14 12.70
CA ALA A 143 -9.38 -9.44 12.55
C ALA A 143 -9.58 -10.54 11.50
N GLY A 144 -10.22 -11.64 11.87
CA GLY A 144 -10.39 -12.81 11.01
C GLY A 144 -11.38 -12.59 9.86
N GLU A 145 -12.30 -11.66 10.06
CA GLU A 145 -13.21 -11.14 9.05
C GLU A 145 -12.54 -10.15 8.09
N LEU A 146 -11.39 -9.59 8.48
CA LEU A 146 -10.57 -8.69 7.67
C LEU A 146 -9.11 -9.20 7.62
N PRO A 147 -8.85 -10.39 7.05
CA PRO A 147 -7.67 -11.14 7.43
C PRO A 147 -6.34 -10.60 6.86
N ASN A 148 -6.40 -9.66 5.92
CA ASN A 148 -5.24 -8.97 5.35
C ASN A 148 -5.09 -7.53 5.86
N ASP A 149 -6.03 -7.05 6.66
CA ASP A 149 -6.00 -5.69 7.16
C ASP A 149 -5.04 -5.61 8.35
N ASN A 150 -4.33 -4.49 8.42
CA ASN A 150 -3.42 -4.17 9.49
C ASN A 150 -4.08 -3.11 10.37
N PHE A 151 -4.20 -3.42 11.66
CA PHE A 151 -4.80 -2.50 12.64
C PHE A 151 -3.75 -1.97 13.62
N GLY A 152 -2.50 -1.85 13.17
CA GLY A 152 -1.40 -1.36 14.01
C GLY A 152 -1.45 0.14 14.32
N SER A 153 -2.27 0.92 13.61
CA SER A 153 -2.47 2.34 13.90
C SER A 153 -3.78 2.63 14.64
N ASP A 154 -4.57 1.60 14.95
CA ASP A 154 -5.84 1.78 15.64
C ASP A 154 -5.58 2.17 17.09
N ILE A 155 -6.36 3.13 17.60
CA ILE A 155 -6.22 3.60 18.99
C ILE A 155 -6.75 2.60 20.03
N LEU A 156 -7.26 1.46 19.57
CA LEU A 156 -7.83 0.39 20.38
C LEU A 156 -7.25 -0.97 19.97
N LEU A 157 -7.11 -1.83 20.97
CA LEU A 157 -6.84 -3.25 20.83
C LEU A 157 -8.10 -4.03 21.19
N ASP A 158 -8.37 -5.09 20.43
CA ASP A 158 -9.60 -5.88 20.49
C ASP A 158 -9.31 -7.39 20.58
N ALA A 159 -10.13 -8.11 21.34
CA ALA A 159 -10.21 -9.56 21.33
C ALA A 159 -11.68 -10.03 21.40
N ASP A 160 -12.11 -10.79 20.39
CA ASP A 160 -13.46 -11.33 20.22
C ASP A 160 -13.39 -12.71 19.53
N ALA A 161 -14.37 -13.58 19.71
CA ALA A 161 -14.52 -14.84 18.99
C ALA A 161 -15.49 -14.77 17.81
N SER A 162 -16.34 -13.74 17.70
CA SER A 162 -17.26 -13.58 16.57
C SER A 162 -17.62 -12.13 16.25
N PRO A 163 -16.96 -11.51 15.26
CA PRO A 163 -15.91 -12.11 14.44
C PRO A 163 -14.61 -12.32 15.23
N VAL A 164 -13.75 -13.27 14.80
CA VAL A 164 -12.53 -13.61 15.57
C VAL A 164 -11.55 -12.45 15.48
N ARG A 165 -11.23 -11.84 16.62
CA ARG A 165 -10.23 -10.78 16.76
C ARG A 165 -9.22 -11.12 17.85
N GLU A 166 -7.95 -10.81 17.62
CA GLU A 166 -6.85 -11.12 18.53
C GLU A 166 -5.89 -9.95 18.61
N SER A 167 -5.46 -9.55 19.81
CA SER A 167 -4.49 -8.47 19.99
C SER A 167 -3.08 -8.97 20.22
N TYR A 168 -2.08 -8.31 19.68
CA TYR A 168 -0.66 -8.63 19.80
C TYR A 168 0.08 -7.44 20.41
N LEU A 169 0.97 -7.71 21.36
CA LEU A 169 1.77 -6.73 22.10
C LEU A 169 3.24 -7.15 22.08
N LYS A 170 4.17 -6.22 21.88
CA LYS A 170 5.62 -6.50 21.93
C LYS A 170 6.36 -5.46 22.75
N PHE A 171 7.25 -5.90 23.63
CA PHE A 171 8.05 -5.05 24.52
C PHE A 171 9.55 -5.32 24.35
N ASP A 172 10.36 -4.27 24.45
CA ASP A 172 11.83 -4.37 24.47
C ASP A 172 12.36 -4.52 25.91
N LEU A 173 12.56 -5.78 26.36
CA LEU A 173 13.10 -6.06 27.69
C LEU A 173 14.64 -6.15 27.72
N ARG A 174 15.34 -5.80 26.62
CA ARG A 174 16.81 -5.82 26.56
C ARG A 174 17.49 -4.96 27.63
N PRO A 175 16.98 -3.78 28.01
CA PRO A 175 17.56 -2.97 29.09
C PRO A 175 17.60 -3.67 30.46
N LEU A 176 16.83 -4.75 30.64
CA LEU A 176 16.70 -5.48 31.91
C LEU A 176 17.67 -6.67 32.04
N ALA A 177 18.56 -6.88 31.06
CA ALA A 177 19.48 -8.02 31.02
C ALA A 177 20.32 -8.20 32.31
N SER A 178 20.74 -7.10 32.94
CA SER A 178 21.56 -7.13 34.17
C SER A 178 20.77 -6.90 35.46
N GLN A 179 19.54 -6.41 35.35
CA GLN A 179 18.74 -5.97 36.50
C GLN A 179 17.72 -7.02 36.96
N GLY A 180 17.36 -7.98 36.09
CA GLY A 180 16.31 -8.97 36.35
C GLY A 180 14.92 -8.36 36.56
N VAL A 181 13.90 -9.22 36.67
CA VAL A 181 12.49 -8.82 36.92
C VAL A 181 12.00 -9.52 38.18
N SER A 182 11.61 -8.77 39.21
CA SER A 182 11.00 -9.32 40.44
C SER A 182 9.48 -9.28 40.41
N GLN A 183 8.89 -8.30 39.71
CA GLN A 183 7.47 -8.20 39.47
C GLN A 183 7.22 -7.56 38.10
N ALA A 184 6.24 -8.05 37.34
CA ALA A 184 5.79 -7.41 36.11
C ALA A 184 4.26 -7.47 35.99
N THR A 185 3.65 -6.32 35.73
CA THR A 185 2.19 -6.18 35.60
C THR A 185 1.85 -5.48 34.29
N LEU A 186 1.13 -6.19 33.42
CA LEU A 186 0.53 -5.60 32.24
C LEU A 186 -0.75 -4.85 32.64
N ARG A 187 -0.83 -3.57 32.28
CA ARG A 187 -1.97 -2.69 32.56
C ARG A 187 -2.64 -2.29 31.25
N MET A 188 -3.92 -2.63 31.12
CA MET A 188 -4.76 -2.33 29.97
C MET A 188 -5.88 -1.39 30.41
N TYR A 189 -6.06 -0.26 29.74
CA TYR A 189 -7.13 0.68 30.07
C TYR A 189 -8.39 0.32 29.28
N VAL A 190 -9.38 -0.25 29.97
CA VAL A 190 -10.56 -0.88 29.35
C VAL A 190 -11.52 0.18 28.85
N THR A 191 -11.81 0.17 27.54
CA THR A 191 -12.80 1.01 26.87
C THR A 191 -14.12 0.29 26.68
N ASN A 192 -14.08 -1.03 26.45
CA ASN A 192 -15.23 -1.92 26.47
C ASN A 192 -14.93 -3.15 27.34
N GLY A 193 -15.71 -3.39 28.40
CA GLY A 193 -15.45 -4.49 29.35
C GLY A 193 -16.20 -5.76 28.96
N SER A 194 -15.67 -6.92 29.37
CA SER A 194 -16.23 -8.23 29.01
C SER A 194 -16.46 -9.13 30.22
N GLY A 195 -17.57 -9.88 30.19
CA GLY A 195 -17.86 -10.98 31.11
C GLY A 195 -17.20 -12.31 30.72
N GLY A 196 -16.57 -12.37 29.54
CA GLY A 196 -15.92 -13.57 28.98
C GLY A 196 -14.56 -13.91 29.62
N ALA A 197 -14.06 -15.12 29.32
CA ALA A 197 -12.72 -15.55 29.71
C ALA A 197 -11.71 -15.26 28.58
N PHE A 198 -10.53 -14.76 28.95
CA PHE A 198 -9.47 -14.35 28.02
C PHE A 198 -8.15 -15.04 28.38
N GLU A 199 -7.34 -15.28 27.36
CA GLU A 199 -6.01 -15.87 27.50
C GLU A 199 -4.96 -14.95 26.87
N LEU A 200 -3.92 -14.64 27.63
CA LEU A 200 -2.70 -14.04 27.12
C LEU A 200 -1.67 -15.16 26.87
N ARG A 201 -1.13 -15.25 25.66
CA ARG A 201 -0.21 -16.31 25.21
C ARG A 201 1.10 -15.73 24.72
N ASP A 202 2.19 -16.46 24.93
CA ASP A 202 3.53 -16.11 24.42
C ASP A 202 3.53 -16.14 22.90
N VAL A 203 4.31 -15.25 22.27
CA VAL A 203 4.53 -15.24 20.83
C VAL A 203 6.03 -15.29 20.60
N SER A 204 6.52 -16.46 20.15
CA SER A 204 7.97 -16.72 20.07
C SER A 204 8.67 -15.98 18.94
N ASP A 205 7.94 -15.64 17.88
CA ASP A 205 8.42 -14.80 16.80
C ASP A 205 8.22 -13.34 17.18
N SER A 206 9.31 -12.60 17.39
CA SER A 206 9.29 -11.16 17.64
C SER A 206 9.75 -10.35 16.42
N SER A 207 9.80 -10.96 15.23
CA SER A 207 10.13 -10.29 13.98
C SER A 207 8.95 -9.55 13.36
N TRP A 208 7.72 -9.81 13.83
CA TRP A 208 6.56 -9.02 13.45
C TRP A 208 6.70 -7.57 13.91
N THR A 209 6.08 -6.70 13.14
CA THR A 209 5.98 -5.27 13.42
C THR A 209 4.52 -4.85 13.37
N GLU A 210 4.19 -3.83 14.14
CA GLU A 210 2.88 -3.20 14.20
C GLU A 210 2.37 -2.81 12.81
N ALA A 211 3.25 -2.29 11.95
CA ALA A 211 2.92 -1.86 10.59
C ALA A 211 2.71 -3.01 9.58
N SER A 212 2.99 -4.26 9.96
CA SER A 212 2.94 -5.41 9.04
C SER A 212 2.04 -6.54 9.51
N ILE A 213 1.67 -6.60 10.78
CA ILE A 213 0.90 -7.72 11.33
C ILE A 213 -0.57 -7.69 10.87
N THR A 214 -1.07 -8.79 10.34
CA THR A 214 -2.43 -8.98 9.82
C THR A 214 -2.92 -10.34 10.30
N PHE A 215 -4.20 -10.65 10.20
CA PHE A 215 -4.69 -11.96 10.65
C PHE A 215 -4.03 -13.13 9.91
N ASN A 216 -3.67 -12.94 8.64
CA ASN A 216 -3.05 -13.95 7.79
C ASN A 216 -1.56 -14.16 8.05
N ASN A 217 -0.86 -13.15 8.55
CA ASN A 217 0.57 -13.24 8.88
C ASN A 217 0.86 -13.18 10.39
N LYS A 218 -0.17 -13.11 11.24
CA LYS A 218 -0.02 -13.07 12.70
C LYS A 218 0.86 -14.23 13.16
N PRO A 219 1.87 -13.99 14.02
CA PRO A 219 2.73 -15.06 14.44
C PRO A 219 1.99 -16.08 15.32
N ALA A 220 2.46 -17.32 15.29
CA ALA A 220 1.80 -18.40 16.01
C ALA A 220 1.85 -18.18 17.55
N LYS A 221 0.69 -18.40 18.19
CA LYS A 221 0.53 -18.34 19.64
C LYS A 221 1.14 -19.57 20.30
N GLY A 222 1.94 -19.33 21.34
CA GLY A 222 2.64 -20.34 22.13
C GLY A 222 1.98 -20.62 23.48
N ASN A 223 2.81 -20.76 24.50
CA ASN A 223 2.39 -21.16 25.85
C ASN A 223 1.48 -20.11 26.50
N LEU A 224 0.58 -20.56 27.37
CA LEU A 224 -0.27 -19.67 28.17
C LEU A 224 0.60 -18.88 29.16
N ILE A 225 0.48 -17.55 29.14
CA ILE A 225 1.07 -16.63 30.12
C ILE A 225 0.11 -16.44 31.29
N ALA A 226 -1.15 -16.08 31.00
CA ALA A 226 -2.18 -15.82 32.00
C ALA A 226 -3.58 -16.06 31.42
N GLY A 227 -4.51 -16.53 32.26
CA GLY A 227 -5.94 -16.57 31.96
C GLY A 227 -6.72 -15.72 32.96
N PHE A 228 -7.71 -14.94 32.52
CA PHE A 228 -8.44 -14.02 33.38
C PHE A 228 -9.84 -13.67 32.85
N THR A 229 -10.67 -13.05 33.70
CA THR A 229 -11.97 -12.48 33.35
C THR A 229 -11.93 -10.98 33.62
N PRO A 230 -12.06 -10.11 32.59
CA PRO A 230 -11.89 -8.65 32.72
C PRO A 230 -12.91 -7.96 33.64
N GLY A 231 -14.15 -8.46 33.61
CA GLY A 231 -15.32 -7.80 34.17
C GLY A 231 -15.87 -6.73 33.21
N THR A 232 -17.12 -6.34 33.42
CA THR A 232 -17.87 -5.44 32.51
C THR A 232 -17.67 -3.94 32.79
N THR A 233 -16.81 -3.58 33.75
CA THR A 233 -16.58 -2.18 34.13
C THR A 233 -15.55 -1.51 33.21
N THR A 234 -15.96 -0.42 32.55
CA THR A 234 -15.13 0.39 31.65
C THR A 234 -14.47 1.58 32.35
N GLY A 235 -13.52 2.25 31.69
CA GLY A 235 -12.84 3.46 32.20
C GLY A 235 -11.86 3.19 33.34
N ARG A 236 -11.36 1.96 33.46
CA ARG A 236 -10.45 1.53 34.53
C ARG A 236 -9.24 0.78 33.97
N TRP A 237 -8.20 0.71 34.80
CA TRP A 237 -7.07 -0.19 34.55
C TRP A 237 -7.42 -1.62 34.94
N LEU A 238 -7.34 -2.52 33.97
CA LEU A 238 -7.23 -3.97 34.16
C LEU A 238 -5.74 -4.31 34.33
N GLN A 239 -5.41 -5.07 35.36
CA GLN A 239 -4.03 -5.44 35.68
C GLN A 239 -3.87 -6.96 35.63
N VAL A 240 -2.88 -7.43 34.88
CA VAL A 240 -2.56 -8.85 34.71
C VAL A 240 -1.12 -9.08 35.13
N ASP A 241 -0.91 -9.99 36.08
CA ASP A 241 0.43 -10.39 36.50
C ASP A 241 1.07 -11.27 35.42
N ILE A 242 2.21 -10.81 34.88
CA ILE A 242 3.00 -11.54 33.89
C ILE A 242 4.46 -11.71 34.34
N THR A 243 4.71 -11.63 35.65
CA THR A 243 6.05 -11.62 36.27
C THR A 243 6.93 -12.74 35.75
N SER A 244 6.43 -13.99 35.77
CA SER A 244 7.21 -15.15 35.32
C SER A 244 7.60 -15.09 33.85
N ALA A 245 6.70 -14.61 32.99
CA ALA A 245 6.96 -14.50 31.55
C ALA A 245 8.00 -13.39 31.27
N ALA A 246 7.83 -12.22 31.89
CA ALA A 246 8.78 -11.10 31.75
C ALA A 246 10.17 -11.45 32.31
N ALA A 247 10.25 -12.14 33.45
CA ALA A 247 11.51 -12.60 34.01
C ALA A 247 12.25 -13.59 33.10
N SER A 248 11.52 -14.49 32.43
CA SER A 248 12.12 -15.46 31.50
C SER A 248 12.65 -14.83 30.20
N LYS A 249 12.22 -13.61 29.87
CA LYS A 249 12.58 -12.88 28.65
C LYS A 249 13.45 -11.64 28.93
N ALA A 250 13.89 -11.42 30.17
CA ALA A 250 14.78 -10.32 30.53
C ALA A 250 16.05 -10.35 29.66
N GLY A 251 16.38 -9.23 29.01
CA GLY A 251 17.47 -9.16 28.05
C GLY A 251 17.09 -9.47 26.59
N SER A 252 15.81 -9.68 26.27
CA SER A 252 15.31 -9.96 24.92
C SER A 252 14.02 -9.21 24.59
N PHE A 253 13.48 -9.38 23.37
CA PHE A 253 12.11 -8.96 23.08
C PHE A 253 11.10 -9.94 23.69
N MET A 254 9.97 -9.42 24.18
CA MET A 254 8.84 -10.23 24.63
C MET A 254 7.62 -9.86 23.79
N SER A 255 7.01 -10.85 23.14
CA SER A 255 5.75 -10.68 22.41
C SER A 255 4.66 -11.55 23.02
N ALA A 256 3.43 -11.04 23.05
CA ALA A 256 2.27 -11.74 23.58
C ALA A 256 1.03 -11.52 22.69
N ALA A 257 0.12 -12.48 22.67
CA ALA A 257 -1.16 -12.41 21.98
C ALA A 257 -2.31 -12.62 22.97
N LEU A 258 -3.33 -11.76 22.89
CA LEU A 258 -4.57 -11.87 23.62
C LEU A 258 -5.65 -12.47 22.72
N GLN A 259 -6.31 -13.51 23.21
CA GLN A 259 -7.39 -14.19 22.50
C GLN A 259 -8.56 -14.52 23.44
N THR A 260 -9.70 -14.85 22.85
CA THR A 260 -10.86 -15.37 23.58
C THR A 260 -11.65 -16.38 22.74
N LEU A 261 -12.49 -17.16 23.42
CA LEU A 261 -13.57 -17.95 22.81
C LEU A 261 -14.95 -17.33 23.09
N SER A 262 -14.98 -16.20 23.80
CA SER A 262 -16.20 -15.43 24.11
C SER A 262 -16.56 -14.54 22.93
N THR A 263 -17.85 -14.41 22.64
CA THR A 263 -18.37 -13.42 21.68
C THR A 263 -18.71 -12.08 22.33
N ASP A 264 -18.32 -11.90 23.61
CA ASP A 264 -18.38 -10.65 24.34
C ASP A 264 -16.99 -10.02 24.33
N ALA A 265 -16.78 -9.07 23.40
CA ALA A 265 -15.48 -8.48 23.11
C ALA A 265 -14.88 -7.70 24.29
N LEU A 266 -13.54 -7.71 24.39
CA LEU A 266 -12.80 -6.82 25.27
C LEU A 266 -12.02 -5.81 24.42
N GLU A 267 -12.26 -4.51 24.65
CA GLU A 267 -11.49 -3.44 24.02
C GLU A 267 -10.73 -2.62 25.06
N PHE A 268 -9.49 -2.25 24.73
CA PHE A 268 -8.65 -1.39 25.56
C PHE A 268 -7.74 -0.51 24.70
N ASN A 269 -7.26 0.59 25.27
CA ASN A 269 -6.40 1.52 24.55
C ASN A 269 -5.07 0.90 24.11
N SER A 270 -4.72 1.13 22.85
CA SER A 270 -3.42 0.79 22.25
C SER A 270 -2.31 1.78 22.64
N SER A 271 -1.12 1.62 22.06
CA SER A 271 -0.04 2.60 22.19
C SER A 271 -0.23 3.87 21.36
N GLU A 272 -1.20 3.94 20.45
CA GLU A 272 -1.58 5.13 19.66
C GLU A 272 -2.54 6.05 20.41
N ALA A 273 -3.28 5.52 21.38
CA ALA A 273 -4.30 6.24 22.15
C ALA A 273 -3.75 7.47 22.87
N ALA A 274 -4.35 8.65 22.69
CA ALA A 274 -3.81 9.93 23.21
C ALA A 274 -3.42 9.92 24.71
N ALA A 275 -4.14 9.17 25.55
CA ALA A 275 -3.85 8.97 26.98
C ALA A 275 -4.29 7.56 27.43
N ASN A 276 -3.82 7.14 28.61
CA ASN A 276 -4.12 5.82 29.20
C ASN A 276 -3.77 4.65 28.25
N ARG A 277 -2.58 4.68 27.67
CA ARG A 277 -2.06 3.66 26.74
C ARG A 277 -1.76 2.36 27.49
N VAL A 278 -1.88 1.21 26.82
CA VAL A 278 -1.42 -0.06 27.40
C VAL A 278 0.04 0.04 27.86
N GLU A 279 0.34 -0.44 29.07
CA GLU A 279 1.67 -0.29 29.67
C GLU A 279 2.08 -1.55 30.46
N LEU A 280 3.38 -1.83 30.46
CA LEU A 280 4.02 -2.85 31.27
C LEU A 280 4.79 -2.18 32.41
N VAL A 281 4.37 -2.43 33.65
CA VAL A 281 5.03 -1.93 34.86
C VAL A 281 5.92 -3.03 35.43
N ILE A 282 7.22 -2.76 35.53
CA ILE A 282 8.24 -3.72 35.97
C ILE A 282 8.92 -3.21 37.23
N GLN A 283 9.06 -4.09 38.21
CA GLN A 283 9.93 -3.92 39.36
C GLN A 283 11.22 -4.72 39.12
N PRO A 284 12.38 -4.05 38.89
CA PRO A 284 13.64 -4.78 38.70
C PRO A 284 14.13 -5.45 39.99
N LEU A 285 14.92 -6.53 39.86
CA LEU A 285 15.58 -7.23 40.99
C LEU A 285 16.77 -6.43 41.56
N GLY A 286 17.34 -5.51 40.78
CA GLY A 286 18.59 -4.81 41.10
C GLY A 286 19.83 -5.65 40.72
N ASP A 287 20.99 -5.01 40.60
CA ASP A 287 22.23 -5.71 40.18
C ASP A 287 22.55 -6.86 41.15
N THR A 288 22.59 -8.08 40.64
CA THR A 288 23.19 -9.20 41.37
C THR A 288 24.71 -9.16 41.16
N PRO A 289 25.54 -9.16 42.21
CA PRO A 289 26.99 -9.25 42.06
C PRO A 289 27.34 -10.57 41.37
N GLY A 290 27.94 -10.50 40.18
CA GLY A 290 28.46 -11.69 39.49
C GLY A 290 29.50 -12.44 40.33
N PRO A 291 29.69 -13.75 40.11
CA PRO A 291 30.59 -14.57 40.92
C PRO A 291 32.03 -14.02 40.87
N SER A 292 32.54 -13.76 42.08
CA SER A 292 33.89 -13.32 42.41
C SER A 292 34.97 -14.18 41.75
N ALA A 293 35.78 -13.58 40.88
CA ALA A 293 37.05 -14.16 40.46
C ALA A 293 38.03 -14.10 41.65
N THR A 294 38.49 -15.28 42.09
CA THR A 294 39.41 -15.46 43.21
C THR A 294 40.76 -14.76 42.95
N PRO A 295 41.26 -13.93 43.89
CA PRO A 295 42.56 -13.28 43.77
C PRO A 295 43.68 -14.25 44.17
N THR A 296 44.66 -14.45 43.28
CA THR A 296 45.96 -15.05 43.63
C THR A 296 46.96 -13.92 43.94
N SER A 297 47.66 -14.06 45.07
CA SER A 297 48.65 -13.12 45.64
C SER A 297 50.09 -13.42 45.12
N PRO A 298 51.12 -12.63 45.48
CA PRO A 298 51.83 -11.68 44.61
C PRO A 298 53.24 -12.17 44.20
N PRO A 299 53.90 -11.58 43.18
CA PRO A 299 55.32 -11.83 42.96
C PRO A 299 56.21 -10.72 43.52
N VAL A 300 57.19 -11.16 44.30
CA VAL A 300 58.40 -10.43 44.66
C VAL A 300 59.32 -10.21 43.46
N THR A 301 59.96 -9.04 43.43
CA THR A 301 61.01 -8.59 42.52
C THR A 301 62.18 -9.58 42.44
N PRO A 302 62.73 -9.80 41.23
CA PRO A 302 64.18 -9.68 41.10
C PRO A 302 64.65 -8.95 39.83
N THR A 303 65.88 -8.47 40.00
CA THR A 303 66.75 -7.66 39.17
C THR A 303 67.14 -8.29 37.81
N GLY A 304 67.18 -7.45 36.77
CA GLY A 304 68.30 -7.41 35.81
C GLY A 304 68.27 -8.29 34.55
N VAL A 305 68.52 -7.60 33.43
CA VAL A 305 69.34 -7.99 32.25
C VAL A 305 68.62 -8.33 30.92
N ALA A 306 68.98 -7.51 29.93
CA ALA A 306 69.08 -7.65 28.47
C ALA A 306 67.86 -7.88 27.55
N THR A 307 67.75 -6.95 26.61
CA THR A 307 66.99 -6.91 25.34
C THR A 307 67.24 -8.14 24.45
N PRO A 308 66.21 -8.62 23.72
CA PRO A 308 66.20 -8.42 22.26
C PRO A 308 64.84 -8.02 21.67
N THR A 309 64.95 -7.40 20.50
CA THR A 309 64.00 -6.83 19.53
C THR A 309 62.71 -7.64 19.25
N PRO A 310 61.56 -6.99 18.93
CA PRO A 310 60.28 -7.66 18.70
C PRO A 310 60.20 -8.43 17.38
N SER A 311 59.63 -9.63 17.41
CA SER A 311 59.14 -10.39 16.24
C SER A 311 57.61 -10.41 16.27
N ALA A 312 56.99 -10.14 15.11
CA ALA A 312 55.55 -9.94 14.94
C ALA A 312 54.72 -11.22 15.17
N ALA A 313 53.57 -11.05 15.82
CA ALA A 313 52.54 -12.08 16.02
C ALA A 313 51.73 -12.34 14.73
N PRO A 314 51.22 -13.58 14.51
CA PRO A 314 50.46 -13.94 13.32
C PRO A 314 49.08 -13.28 13.32
N THR A 315 48.68 -12.76 12.16
CA THR A 315 47.37 -12.17 11.88
C THR A 315 46.30 -13.25 11.85
N SER A 316 45.23 -13.07 12.64
CA SER A 316 44.06 -13.96 12.65
C SER A 316 43.37 -13.91 11.28
N ALA A 317 43.11 -15.08 10.69
CA ALA A 317 42.37 -15.20 9.44
C ALA A 317 40.91 -14.78 9.66
N ALA A 318 40.42 -13.85 8.83
CA ALA A 318 39.04 -13.42 8.84
C ALA A 318 38.12 -14.58 8.41
N THR A 319 37.10 -14.86 9.22
CA THR A 319 36.01 -15.78 8.87
C THR A 319 35.25 -15.21 7.65
N ALA A 320 35.29 -15.91 6.52
CA ALA A 320 34.61 -15.49 5.30
C ALA A 320 33.09 -15.66 5.43
N ALA A 321 32.33 -14.63 5.05
CA ALA A 321 30.87 -14.66 5.02
C ALA A 321 30.33 -15.48 3.83
N LEU A 322 29.27 -16.26 4.06
CA LEU A 322 28.54 -16.98 3.02
C LEU A 322 27.65 -16.02 2.23
N GLY A 323 27.71 -16.06 0.90
CA GLY A 323 26.82 -15.29 0.03
C GLY A 323 25.55 -16.09 -0.28
N THR A 324 24.36 -15.52 -0.03
CA THR A 324 23.08 -16.09 -0.47
C THR A 324 22.53 -15.26 -1.63
N THR A 325 22.06 -15.91 -2.69
CA THR A 325 21.46 -15.27 -3.87
C THR A 325 20.19 -16.02 -4.26
N THR A 326 19.14 -15.27 -4.59
CA THR A 326 17.88 -15.83 -5.09
C THR A 326 17.73 -15.47 -6.56
N LEU A 327 17.40 -16.46 -7.39
CA LEU A 327 17.13 -16.29 -8.82
C LEU A 327 15.66 -16.59 -9.10
N ASN A 328 15.02 -15.72 -9.86
CA ASN A 328 13.73 -16.05 -10.46
C ASN A 328 13.94 -16.93 -11.70
N ALA A 329 12.92 -17.69 -12.09
CA ALA A 329 12.89 -18.31 -13.40
C ALA A 329 12.98 -17.20 -14.47
N ILE A 330 13.80 -17.42 -15.49
CA ILE A 330 13.93 -16.51 -16.65
C ILE A 330 12.96 -16.87 -17.78
N GLU A 331 12.46 -18.11 -17.76
CA GLU A 331 11.41 -18.62 -18.62
C GLU A 331 10.66 -19.67 -17.81
N ASP A 332 9.34 -19.65 -17.83
CA ASP A 332 8.52 -20.76 -17.33
C ASP A 332 7.17 -20.90 -18.04
N ALA A 333 6.67 -22.13 -18.15
CA ALA A 333 5.37 -22.40 -18.74
C ALA A 333 4.91 -23.79 -18.34
N TYR A 334 3.61 -24.06 -18.41
CA TYR A 334 3.15 -25.44 -18.55
C TYR A 334 2.69 -25.73 -19.97
N VAL A 335 2.65 -27.01 -20.28
CA VAL A 335 2.11 -27.55 -21.53
C VAL A 335 0.98 -28.52 -21.21
N ALA A 336 0.04 -28.63 -22.14
CA ALA A 336 -1.19 -29.39 -21.96
C ALA A 336 -1.35 -30.45 -23.06
N GLY A 337 -1.40 -31.73 -22.68
CA GLY A 337 -1.46 -32.84 -23.64
C GLY A 337 -2.77 -32.92 -24.45
N ASP A 338 -3.87 -32.43 -23.88
CA ASP A 338 -5.18 -32.28 -24.53
C ASP A 338 -5.30 -30.99 -25.37
N LEU A 339 -4.38 -30.03 -25.18
CA LEU A 339 -4.31 -28.76 -25.93
C LEU A 339 -2.92 -28.57 -26.54
N PRO A 340 -2.50 -29.44 -27.48
CA PRO A 340 -1.08 -29.58 -27.79
C PRO A 340 -0.46 -28.43 -28.59
N ALA A 341 -1.28 -27.55 -29.18
CA ALA A 341 -0.84 -26.38 -29.93
C ALA A 341 -0.88 -25.08 -29.11
N ASP A 342 -1.47 -25.12 -27.91
CA ASP A 342 -1.67 -23.94 -27.09
C ASP A 342 -0.42 -23.65 -26.25
N ASN A 343 -0.17 -22.36 -26.05
CA ASN A 343 0.93 -21.87 -25.22
C ASN A 343 0.35 -21.29 -23.93
N PHE A 344 0.89 -21.72 -22.79
CA PHE A 344 0.48 -21.26 -21.46
C PHE A 344 1.62 -20.55 -20.72
N GLY A 345 2.55 -19.91 -21.45
CA GLY A 345 3.65 -19.16 -20.83
C GLY A 345 3.15 -18.02 -19.95
N SER A 346 2.15 -17.27 -20.41
CA SER A 346 1.59 -16.15 -19.64
C SER A 346 0.62 -16.55 -18.51
N ASP A 347 0.44 -17.84 -18.23
CA ASP A 347 -0.46 -18.29 -17.17
C ASP A 347 0.22 -18.04 -15.80
N PRO A 348 -0.44 -17.39 -14.82
CA PRO A 348 0.13 -17.17 -13.49
C PRO A 348 0.35 -18.48 -12.70
N SER A 349 -0.04 -19.63 -13.24
CA SER A 349 0.15 -20.93 -12.62
C SER A 349 0.94 -21.92 -13.48
N LEU A 350 1.82 -22.67 -12.83
CA LEU A 350 2.47 -23.86 -13.35
C LEU A 350 1.68 -25.10 -12.92
N SER A 351 1.19 -25.89 -13.88
CA SER A 351 0.37 -27.07 -13.61
C SER A 351 1.13 -28.39 -13.87
N VAL A 352 0.91 -29.38 -13.01
CA VAL A 352 1.51 -30.72 -13.11
C VAL A 352 0.45 -31.80 -12.81
N ASP A 353 0.01 -32.54 -13.82
CA ASP A 353 -1.10 -33.50 -13.72
C ASP A 353 -0.92 -34.64 -14.76
N ALA A 354 -1.45 -35.82 -14.47
CA ALA A 354 -1.49 -36.95 -15.41
C ALA A 354 -2.81 -37.03 -16.20
N SER A 355 -3.89 -36.36 -15.79
CA SER A 355 -5.20 -36.47 -16.45
C SER A 355 -6.11 -35.23 -16.29
N PRO A 356 -6.19 -34.33 -17.29
CA PRO A 356 -5.40 -34.35 -18.52
C PRO A 356 -3.92 -34.07 -18.23
N VAL A 357 -3.01 -34.58 -19.08
CA VAL A 357 -1.56 -34.40 -18.86
C VAL A 357 -1.21 -32.91 -18.85
N ARG A 358 -0.56 -32.47 -17.78
CA ARG A 358 0.02 -31.13 -17.60
C ARG A 358 1.46 -31.29 -17.13
N GLU A 359 2.38 -30.61 -17.79
CA GLU A 359 3.81 -30.66 -17.45
C GLU A 359 4.35 -29.24 -17.43
N SER A 360 5.12 -28.89 -16.40
CA SER A 360 5.67 -27.53 -16.24
C SER A 360 7.16 -27.49 -16.53
N TYR A 361 7.64 -26.42 -17.13
CA TYR A 361 9.04 -26.19 -17.47
C TYR A 361 9.54 -24.91 -16.81
N LEU A 362 10.76 -24.95 -16.28
CA LEU A 362 11.44 -23.83 -15.62
C LEU A 362 12.84 -23.68 -16.19
N LYS A 363 13.31 -22.45 -16.40
CA LYS A 363 14.70 -22.14 -16.77
C LYS A 363 15.32 -21.10 -15.87
N PHE A 364 16.56 -21.31 -15.46
CA PHE A 364 17.33 -20.36 -14.64
C PHE A 364 18.68 -20.04 -15.27
N ASP A 365 19.17 -18.82 -15.04
CA ASP A 365 20.50 -18.38 -15.45
C ASP A 365 21.56 -18.60 -14.36
N LEU A 366 22.37 -19.66 -14.49
CA LEU A 366 23.47 -19.97 -13.57
C LEU A 366 24.83 -19.46 -14.07
N ARG A 367 24.87 -18.69 -15.17
CA ARG A 367 26.12 -18.12 -15.70
C ARG A 367 26.88 -17.25 -14.67
N PRO A 368 26.21 -16.45 -13.81
CA PRO A 368 26.90 -15.64 -12.81
C PRO A 368 27.70 -16.45 -11.76
N PHE A 369 27.43 -17.74 -11.62
CA PHE A 369 28.03 -18.60 -10.59
C PHE A 369 29.24 -19.40 -11.09
N VAL A 370 29.75 -19.12 -12.29
CA VAL A 370 30.95 -19.81 -12.82
C VAL A 370 32.13 -19.69 -11.85
N GLY A 371 32.73 -20.82 -11.49
CA GLY A 371 33.87 -20.88 -10.56
C GLY A 371 33.52 -20.69 -9.08
N GLN A 372 32.24 -20.48 -8.72
CA GLN A 372 31.80 -20.38 -7.34
C GLN A 372 31.46 -21.77 -6.77
N GLY A 373 31.86 -22.03 -5.52
CA GLY A 373 31.48 -23.26 -4.82
C GLY A 373 30.07 -23.14 -4.27
N VAL A 374 29.12 -23.91 -4.82
CA VAL A 374 27.74 -23.95 -4.32
C VAL A 374 27.70 -24.81 -3.06
N SER A 375 27.42 -24.20 -1.91
CA SER A 375 27.30 -24.87 -0.62
C SER A 375 25.88 -25.38 -0.35
N LYS A 376 24.87 -24.70 -0.89
CA LYS A 376 23.46 -25.14 -0.85
C LYS A 376 22.71 -24.55 -2.03
N GLY A 377 21.81 -25.32 -2.63
CA GLY A 377 20.93 -24.85 -3.70
C GLY A 377 19.53 -25.42 -3.50
N THR A 378 18.52 -24.55 -3.46
CA THR A 378 17.14 -24.94 -3.14
C THR A 378 16.17 -24.30 -4.12
N LEU A 379 15.38 -25.12 -4.81
CA LEU A 379 14.23 -24.66 -5.59
C LEU A 379 13.06 -24.49 -4.61
N ARG A 380 12.45 -23.30 -4.59
CA ARG A 380 11.24 -23.01 -3.82
C ARG A 380 10.10 -22.76 -4.79
N MET A 381 8.98 -23.44 -4.58
CA MET A 381 7.75 -23.26 -5.38
C MET A 381 6.57 -23.08 -4.43
N PHE A 382 5.72 -22.10 -4.72
CA PHE A 382 4.57 -21.80 -3.86
C PHE A 382 3.35 -22.58 -4.33
N VAL A 383 2.77 -23.40 -3.45
CA VAL A 383 1.67 -24.31 -3.78
C VAL A 383 0.35 -23.55 -3.86
N THR A 384 -0.26 -23.52 -5.04
CA THR A 384 -1.59 -22.93 -5.29
C THR A 384 -2.69 -23.98 -5.45
N ASN A 385 -2.33 -25.19 -5.83
CA ASN A 385 -3.19 -26.38 -5.74
C ASN A 385 -2.36 -27.56 -5.25
N GLY A 386 -2.79 -28.17 -4.16
CA GLY A 386 -2.07 -29.21 -3.45
C GLY A 386 -2.78 -30.55 -3.59
N SER A 387 -2.00 -31.63 -3.71
CA SER A 387 -2.51 -33.00 -3.81
C SER A 387 -1.65 -33.97 -3.00
N GLY A 388 -2.16 -35.19 -2.81
CA GLY A 388 -1.40 -36.27 -2.15
C GLY A 388 -0.39 -36.97 -3.05
N GLY A 389 -0.33 -36.60 -4.34
CA GLY A 389 0.50 -37.24 -5.37
C GLY A 389 2.00 -36.95 -5.24
N VAL A 390 2.76 -37.44 -6.22
CA VAL A 390 4.22 -37.27 -6.29
C VAL A 390 4.57 -36.50 -7.56
N VAL A 391 5.44 -35.50 -7.42
CA VAL A 391 6.01 -34.73 -8.54
C VAL A 391 7.47 -35.14 -8.73
N ASN A 392 7.87 -35.37 -9.99
CA ASN A 392 9.28 -35.55 -10.34
C ASN A 392 9.80 -34.29 -11.02
N LEU A 393 11.00 -33.88 -10.60
CA LEU A 393 11.77 -32.84 -11.26
C LEU A 393 12.81 -33.49 -12.18
N LYS A 394 12.69 -33.26 -13.48
CA LYS A 394 13.51 -33.85 -14.54
C LYS A 394 14.47 -32.81 -15.10
N ALA A 395 15.69 -33.21 -15.41
CA ALA A 395 16.64 -32.35 -16.12
C ALA A 395 16.18 -32.15 -17.57
N VAL A 396 16.31 -30.93 -18.11
CA VAL A 396 16.05 -30.64 -19.53
C VAL A 396 17.35 -30.15 -20.17
N SER A 397 17.82 -30.87 -21.19
CA SER A 397 19.12 -30.59 -21.82
C SER A 397 19.07 -29.47 -22.86
N ASP A 398 17.90 -29.26 -23.47
CA ASP A 398 17.66 -28.18 -24.42
C ASP A 398 17.31 -26.89 -23.67
N ASN A 399 18.12 -25.85 -23.87
CA ASN A 399 17.91 -24.52 -23.28
C ASN A 399 17.36 -23.50 -24.31
N THR A 400 17.04 -23.94 -25.53
CA THR A 400 16.63 -23.06 -26.65
C THR A 400 15.13 -22.78 -26.70
N TRP A 401 14.31 -23.53 -25.96
CA TRP A 401 12.88 -23.26 -25.82
C TRP A 401 12.63 -21.85 -25.26
N ALA A 402 11.50 -21.24 -25.57
CA ALA A 402 11.10 -19.96 -25.02
C ALA A 402 9.68 -20.07 -24.48
N GLU A 403 9.42 -19.39 -23.37
CA GLU A 403 8.14 -19.33 -22.67
C GLU A 403 6.99 -18.95 -23.60
N ALA A 404 7.21 -17.95 -24.47
CA ALA A 404 6.21 -17.49 -25.44
C ALA A 404 6.00 -18.45 -26.65
N ALA A 405 6.74 -19.56 -26.73
CA ALA A 405 6.73 -20.46 -27.89
C ALA A 405 6.57 -21.95 -27.55
N ILE A 406 6.77 -22.34 -26.29
CA ILE A 406 6.65 -23.72 -25.84
C ILE A 406 5.18 -24.17 -25.82
N THR A 407 4.93 -25.36 -26.34
CA THR A 407 3.63 -26.02 -26.46
C THR A 407 3.89 -27.51 -26.23
N PHE A 408 2.85 -28.30 -25.98
CA PHE A 408 3.04 -29.75 -25.84
C PHE A 408 3.61 -30.38 -27.12
N ALA A 409 3.30 -29.83 -28.29
CA ALA A 409 3.79 -30.33 -29.57
C ALA A 409 5.30 -30.09 -29.81
N ASN A 410 5.92 -29.14 -29.11
CA ASN A 410 7.34 -28.79 -29.29
C ASN A 410 8.12 -28.76 -27.97
N GLU A 411 7.59 -29.36 -26.91
CA GLU A 411 8.23 -29.37 -25.61
C GLU A 411 9.62 -30.06 -25.63
N PRO A 412 10.60 -29.55 -24.88
CA PRO A 412 11.89 -30.20 -24.75
C PRO A 412 11.82 -31.61 -24.14
N ALA A 413 12.67 -32.53 -24.63
CA ALA A 413 12.73 -33.87 -24.05
C ALA A 413 13.20 -33.86 -22.58
N LYS A 414 12.40 -34.49 -21.72
CA LYS A 414 12.70 -34.70 -20.29
C LYS A 414 13.80 -35.75 -20.11
N GLY A 415 14.83 -35.40 -19.35
CA GLY A 415 15.99 -36.24 -19.03
C GLY A 415 15.88 -36.95 -17.67
N ALA A 416 17.03 -37.14 -17.02
CA ALA A 416 17.10 -37.85 -15.73
C ALA A 416 16.33 -37.12 -14.61
N THR A 417 15.73 -37.88 -13.69
CA THR A 417 15.12 -37.33 -12.46
C THR A 417 16.21 -36.77 -11.56
N MET A 418 16.10 -35.49 -11.22
CA MET A 418 16.99 -34.81 -10.26
C MET A 418 16.46 -34.93 -8.84
N ALA A 419 15.15 -34.84 -8.67
CA ALA A 419 14.47 -34.98 -7.38
C ALA A 419 13.05 -35.51 -7.57
N THR A 420 12.52 -36.15 -6.54
CA THR A 420 11.13 -36.59 -6.44
C THR A 420 10.60 -36.14 -5.09
N PHE A 421 9.44 -35.49 -5.05
CA PHE A 421 8.89 -34.90 -3.84
C PHE A 421 7.37 -34.91 -3.83
N THR A 422 6.79 -34.73 -2.65
CA THR A 422 5.35 -34.59 -2.44
C THR A 422 5.07 -33.18 -1.90
N PRO A 423 4.44 -32.30 -2.71
CA PRO A 423 4.06 -30.96 -2.26
C PRO A 423 3.12 -30.95 -1.05
N GLY A 424 2.27 -31.97 -0.94
CA GLY A 424 1.23 -32.08 0.08
C GLY A 424 -0.05 -31.33 -0.30
N ALA A 425 -1.09 -31.49 0.51
CA ALA A 425 -2.41 -30.88 0.27
C ALA A 425 -2.57 -29.47 0.89
N THR A 426 -1.60 -29.01 1.66
CA THR A 426 -1.62 -27.68 2.27
C THR A 426 -1.34 -26.63 1.22
N LEU A 427 -2.26 -25.69 1.03
CA LEU A 427 -2.13 -24.57 0.08
C LEU A 427 -1.37 -23.40 0.71
N ASN A 428 -0.87 -22.49 -0.13
CA ASN A 428 -0.21 -21.24 0.27
C ASN A 428 1.05 -21.43 1.12
N VAL A 429 1.75 -22.53 0.88
CA VAL A 429 3.04 -22.84 1.51
C VAL A 429 4.11 -23.01 0.45
N TRP A 430 5.35 -22.77 0.84
CA TRP A 430 6.51 -23.06 0.00
C TRP A 430 6.89 -24.54 0.12
N VAL A 431 6.88 -25.24 -1.01
CA VAL A 431 7.64 -26.49 -1.13
C VAL A 431 9.09 -26.16 -1.45
N GLN A 432 10.02 -26.83 -0.78
CA GLN A 432 11.45 -26.61 -0.95
C GLN A 432 12.12 -27.92 -1.37
N VAL A 433 12.83 -27.89 -2.49
CA VAL A 433 13.50 -29.05 -3.09
C VAL A 433 15.00 -28.78 -3.13
N ASP A 434 15.78 -29.65 -2.51
CA ASP A 434 17.25 -29.54 -2.54
C ASP A 434 17.78 -29.98 -3.92
N LEU A 435 18.45 -29.06 -4.61
CA LEU A 435 19.09 -29.28 -5.91
C LEU A 435 20.58 -28.95 -5.87
N THR A 436 21.20 -28.95 -4.69
CA THR A 436 22.58 -28.51 -4.46
C THR A 436 23.56 -29.15 -5.46
N SER A 437 23.50 -30.47 -5.65
CA SER A 437 24.40 -31.17 -6.59
C SER A 437 24.09 -30.86 -8.06
N ALA A 438 22.82 -30.70 -8.43
CA ALA A 438 22.42 -30.39 -9.81
C ALA A 438 22.86 -28.98 -10.22
N ILE A 439 22.72 -28.01 -9.31
CA ILE A 439 23.14 -26.62 -9.51
C ILE A 439 24.66 -26.53 -9.57
N ALA A 440 25.38 -27.20 -8.65
CA ALA A 440 26.84 -27.22 -8.64
C ALA A 440 27.42 -27.73 -9.97
N GLY A 441 26.81 -28.76 -10.56
CA GLY A 441 27.21 -29.33 -11.86
C GLY A 441 26.85 -28.48 -13.09
N LYS A 442 26.11 -27.38 -12.92
CA LYS A 442 25.62 -26.51 -14.01
C LYS A 442 26.02 -25.03 -13.86
N THR A 443 26.83 -24.69 -12.86
CA THR A 443 27.40 -23.34 -12.72
C THR A 443 28.07 -22.88 -14.02
N GLY A 444 27.85 -21.62 -14.41
CA GLY A 444 28.36 -21.09 -15.67
C GLY A 444 27.49 -21.38 -16.91
N SER A 445 26.30 -21.96 -16.75
CA SER A 445 25.39 -22.29 -17.87
C SER A 445 23.92 -21.98 -17.57
N LEU A 446 23.05 -22.09 -18.57
CA LEU A 446 21.59 -22.10 -18.34
C LEU A 446 21.17 -23.49 -17.84
N MET A 447 20.22 -23.53 -16.91
CA MET A 447 19.64 -24.77 -16.37
C MET A 447 18.14 -24.80 -16.63
N SER A 448 17.69 -25.69 -17.52
CA SER A 448 16.29 -26.00 -17.73
C SER A 448 15.89 -27.28 -16.98
N MET A 449 14.64 -27.34 -16.52
CA MET A 449 14.04 -28.48 -15.85
C MET A 449 12.56 -28.59 -16.16
N ALA A 450 12.01 -29.79 -16.00
CA ALA A 450 10.59 -30.07 -16.18
C ALA A 450 10.01 -30.74 -14.92
N LEU A 451 8.74 -30.48 -14.65
CA LEU A 451 7.94 -31.11 -13.61
C LEU A 451 6.90 -32.01 -14.27
N ASP A 452 6.91 -33.29 -13.91
CA ASP A 452 5.88 -34.24 -14.31
C ASP A 452 5.32 -35.01 -13.10
N SER A 453 4.15 -35.62 -13.29
CA SER A 453 3.46 -36.39 -12.26
C SER A 453 2.75 -37.58 -12.90
N ALA A 454 2.65 -38.67 -12.14
CA ALA A 454 1.76 -39.80 -12.47
C ALA A 454 0.40 -39.70 -11.76
N SER A 455 0.21 -38.68 -10.92
CA SER A 455 -1.05 -38.42 -10.21
C SER A 455 -2.05 -37.75 -11.13
N SER A 456 -3.28 -38.26 -11.16
CA SER A 456 -4.43 -37.62 -11.81
C SER A 456 -5.11 -36.56 -10.94
N ASP A 457 -4.62 -36.40 -9.70
CA ASP A 457 -4.98 -35.28 -8.82
C ASP A 457 -3.79 -34.32 -8.87
N GLY A 458 -3.87 -33.36 -9.79
CA GLY A 458 -2.77 -32.50 -10.19
C GLY A 458 -2.34 -31.48 -9.14
N PHE A 459 -1.16 -30.90 -9.38
CA PHE A 459 -0.58 -29.82 -8.58
C PHE A 459 -0.57 -28.53 -9.37
N ALA A 460 -0.63 -27.43 -8.65
CA ALA A 460 -0.38 -26.12 -9.21
C ALA A 460 0.58 -25.33 -8.32
N PHE A 461 1.50 -24.64 -8.97
CA PHE A 461 2.42 -23.71 -8.34
C PHE A 461 2.28 -22.33 -8.99
N ASN A 462 2.82 -21.29 -8.35
CA ASN A 462 2.94 -19.98 -8.96
C ASN A 462 4.05 -19.96 -10.02
N SER A 463 3.72 -19.44 -11.21
CA SER A 463 4.69 -19.16 -12.28
C SER A 463 5.44 -17.85 -12.02
N SER A 464 6.33 -17.49 -12.94
CA SER A 464 6.98 -16.18 -12.95
C SER A 464 5.98 -15.05 -13.18
N GLU A 465 4.76 -15.32 -13.66
CA GLU A 465 3.71 -14.31 -13.88
C GLU A 465 2.75 -14.12 -12.69
N ALA A 466 2.88 -14.96 -11.66
CA ALA A 466 2.20 -14.76 -10.39
C ALA A 466 2.67 -13.48 -9.69
N SER A 467 1.75 -12.73 -9.06
CA SER A 467 2.06 -11.46 -8.41
C SER A 467 3.05 -11.59 -7.24
N SER A 468 3.05 -12.72 -6.53
CA SER A 468 3.99 -13.09 -5.46
C SER A 468 4.17 -14.60 -5.39
N GLY A 469 5.14 -15.10 -4.60
CA GLY A 469 5.35 -16.55 -4.46
C GLY A 469 5.89 -17.25 -5.71
N ARG A 470 6.55 -16.51 -6.63
CA ARG A 470 7.09 -17.04 -7.90
C ARG A 470 8.11 -18.15 -7.65
N ALA A 471 8.18 -19.13 -8.53
CA ALA A 471 9.20 -20.18 -8.46
C ALA A 471 10.61 -19.57 -8.45
N GLU A 472 11.42 -19.89 -7.43
CA GLU A 472 12.73 -19.29 -7.21
C GLU A 472 13.80 -20.31 -6.86
N LEU A 473 15.03 -20.03 -7.28
CA LEU A 473 16.22 -20.82 -6.97
C LEU A 473 17.11 -20.06 -5.99
N VAL A 474 17.21 -20.54 -4.76
CA VAL A 474 18.05 -19.96 -3.71
C VAL A 474 19.40 -20.69 -3.69
N ILE A 475 20.48 -19.96 -3.95
CA ILE A 475 21.84 -20.47 -4.03
C ILE A 475 22.69 -19.83 -2.93
N GLN A 476 23.31 -20.67 -2.12
CA GLN A 476 24.32 -20.29 -1.16
C GLN A 476 25.69 -20.70 -1.71
N THR A 477 26.64 -19.77 -1.66
CA THR A 477 28.01 -20.00 -2.11
C THR A 477 28.98 -19.90 -0.95
N GLY A 478 29.91 -20.85 -0.92
CA GLY A 478 31.09 -20.80 -0.07
C GLY A 478 32.18 -20.00 -0.77
N SER A 479 32.87 -19.12 -0.03
CA SER A 479 34.09 -18.50 -0.54
C SER A 479 35.14 -19.59 -0.75
N GLN A 480 35.56 -19.79 -2.00
CA GLN A 480 36.80 -20.52 -2.26
C GLN A 480 37.95 -19.67 -1.73
N THR A 481 38.65 -20.18 -0.71
CA THR A 481 40.06 -19.87 -0.54
C THR A 481 40.77 -20.40 -1.80
N VAL A 482 41.12 -19.49 -2.71
CA VAL A 482 42.22 -19.79 -3.63
C VAL A 482 43.45 -19.89 -2.73
N GLY A 483 43.80 -21.11 -2.33
CA GLY A 483 45.10 -21.39 -1.75
C GLY A 483 46.18 -20.93 -2.74
N PRO A 484 47.37 -20.51 -2.27
CA PRO A 484 48.44 -20.08 -3.17
C PRO A 484 48.74 -21.23 -4.14
N SER A 485 48.30 -21.06 -5.39
CA SER A 485 48.74 -21.92 -6.48
C SER A 485 50.24 -21.79 -6.58
N ALA A 486 50.93 -22.92 -6.48
CA ALA A 486 52.37 -23.00 -6.69
C ALA A 486 52.75 -22.28 -7.99
N SER A 487 53.68 -21.34 -7.86
CA SER A 487 54.42 -20.76 -8.96
C SER A 487 55.13 -21.87 -9.75
N PRO A 488 54.95 -21.99 -11.08
CA PRO A 488 55.91 -22.68 -11.89
C PRO A 488 57.12 -21.74 -12.06
N THR A 489 58.17 -22.03 -11.29
CA THR A 489 59.53 -21.54 -11.54
C THR A 489 59.90 -21.78 -13.00
N ARG A 490 60.11 -20.72 -13.78
CA ARG A 490 61.03 -20.76 -14.91
C ARG A 490 61.99 -19.57 -14.88
N THR A 491 63.22 -19.95 -14.59
CA THR A 491 64.49 -19.24 -14.70
C THR A 491 64.64 -18.50 -16.03
N PRO A 492 65.20 -17.27 -16.05
CA PRO A 492 65.54 -16.58 -17.28
C PRO A 492 66.88 -17.09 -17.82
N THR A 493 66.87 -17.64 -19.04
CA THR A 493 68.10 -17.80 -19.83
C THR A 493 67.88 -17.21 -21.21
N ALA A 494 68.74 -16.25 -21.54
CA ALA A 494 68.84 -15.58 -22.83
C ALA A 494 69.15 -16.56 -23.97
N VAL A 495 68.49 -16.39 -25.12
CA VAL A 495 69.08 -16.73 -26.42
C VAL A 495 68.60 -15.76 -27.50
N THR A 496 69.59 -15.14 -28.13
CA THR A 496 69.60 -14.33 -29.35
C THR A 496 68.94 -15.00 -30.56
N ALA A 497 68.17 -14.26 -31.37
CA ALA A 497 68.00 -14.57 -32.79
C ALA A 497 67.70 -13.31 -33.63
N THR A 498 68.57 -13.13 -34.63
CA THR A 498 68.76 -12.06 -35.61
C THR A 498 67.70 -12.06 -36.73
N PRO A 499 67.38 -10.90 -37.35
CA PRO A 499 66.36 -10.78 -38.39
C PRO A 499 66.86 -11.29 -39.74
N THR A 500 66.01 -11.94 -40.53
CA THR A 500 66.29 -12.23 -41.95
C THR A 500 65.14 -11.78 -42.83
N ARG A 501 65.50 -10.96 -43.82
CA ARG A 501 64.69 -10.34 -44.87
C ARG A 501 64.17 -11.36 -45.88
N SER A 502 63.08 -11.04 -46.57
CA SER A 502 62.77 -11.56 -47.91
C SER A 502 62.17 -10.45 -48.80
N PRO A 503 62.45 -10.41 -50.12
CA PRO A 503 62.54 -9.16 -50.90
C PRO A 503 61.32 -8.85 -51.80
N ALA A 504 61.43 -7.68 -52.44
CA ALA A 504 60.41 -6.95 -53.18
C ALA A 504 60.25 -7.31 -54.68
N ALA A 505 59.01 -7.06 -55.17
CA ALA A 505 58.53 -6.54 -56.47
C ALA A 505 59.06 -7.07 -57.83
N THR A 506 58.13 -7.30 -58.79
CA THR A 506 58.04 -6.62 -60.12
C THR A 506 56.74 -7.01 -60.87
N ALA A 507 56.27 -6.11 -61.76
CA ALA A 507 54.91 -5.88 -62.28
C ALA A 507 54.59 -6.44 -63.69
N THR A 508 53.37 -6.10 -64.21
CA THR A 508 52.89 -5.93 -65.64
C THR A 508 51.66 -6.83 -65.98
N ARG A 509 50.53 -6.49 -66.65
CA ARG A 509 49.90 -5.29 -67.28
C ARG A 509 48.37 -5.54 -67.49
N THR A 510 47.59 -4.45 -67.49
CA THR A 510 46.46 -4.05 -68.38
C THR A 510 45.28 -4.97 -68.73
N ALA A 511 44.06 -4.50 -68.40
CA ALA A 511 42.91 -4.41 -69.34
C ALA A 511 42.00 -3.21 -68.97
N THR A 512 41.42 -2.56 -69.99
CA THR A 512 40.55 -1.37 -69.99
C THR A 512 39.47 -1.61 -71.08
N PRO A 513 38.33 -0.91 -71.16
CA PRO A 513 37.20 -0.66 -70.23
C PRO A 513 35.86 -1.25 -70.79
N THR A 514 34.68 -0.83 -70.26
CA THR A 514 33.31 -0.70 -70.90
C THR A 514 32.17 -1.31 -70.03
N PRO A 515 30.93 -0.75 -69.95
CA PRO A 515 30.47 0.59 -69.61
C PRO A 515 29.49 0.60 -68.39
N THR A 516 29.15 1.78 -67.89
CA THR A 516 28.14 2.04 -66.86
C THR A 516 26.69 1.82 -67.36
N PRO A 517 25.82 1.14 -66.59
CA PRO A 517 24.36 1.36 -66.65
C PRO A 517 23.88 2.27 -65.51
N ALA A 518 22.83 3.02 -65.83
CA ALA A 518 22.33 4.21 -65.16
C ALA A 518 21.89 4.04 -63.69
N ARG A 519 21.95 5.16 -62.95
CA ARG A 519 21.37 5.32 -61.61
C ARG A 519 19.86 5.02 -61.66
N THR A 520 19.44 3.95 -61.00
CA THR A 520 18.06 3.79 -60.53
C THR A 520 17.83 4.80 -59.41
N PRO A 521 16.76 5.63 -59.45
CA PRO A 521 16.44 6.51 -58.33
C PRO A 521 16.21 5.66 -57.09
N THR A 522 16.98 5.92 -56.03
CA THR A 522 16.71 5.39 -54.70
C THR A 522 15.27 5.75 -54.34
N PRO A 523 14.40 4.78 -54.01
CA PRO A 523 13.06 5.11 -53.53
C PRO A 523 13.22 6.00 -52.29
N THR A 524 12.69 7.21 -52.38
CA THR A 524 12.45 8.05 -51.21
C THR A 524 11.72 7.17 -50.18
N PRO A 525 12.17 7.12 -48.90
CA PRO A 525 11.45 6.36 -47.89
C PRO A 525 10.03 6.90 -47.83
N THR A 526 9.07 6.09 -48.30
CA THR A 526 7.66 6.34 -48.08
C THR A 526 7.47 6.54 -46.57
N PRO A 527 6.91 7.67 -46.10
CA PRO A 527 6.65 7.85 -44.68
C PRO A 527 5.87 6.63 -44.20
N ALA A 528 6.38 5.96 -43.15
CA ALA A 528 5.66 4.87 -42.53
C ALA A 528 4.26 5.39 -42.19
N ALA A 529 3.21 4.75 -42.73
CA ALA A 529 1.83 5.21 -42.59
C ALA A 529 1.55 5.54 -41.11
N THR A 530 1.25 6.78 -40.78
CA THR A 530 0.94 7.16 -39.39
C THR A 530 -0.39 6.53 -38.98
N GLY A 531 -0.55 6.16 -37.70
CA GLY A 531 -1.84 5.70 -37.19
C GLY A 531 -2.96 6.72 -37.49
N THR A 532 -4.18 6.23 -37.68
CA THR A 532 -5.32 7.08 -38.05
C THR A 532 -5.67 8.03 -36.90
N PRO A 533 -5.80 9.35 -37.14
CA PRO A 533 -6.28 10.28 -36.14
C PRO A 533 -7.65 9.90 -35.59
N PHE A 534 -7.88 10.17 -34.31
CA PHE A 534 -9.15 9.86 -33.66
C PHE A 534 -9.51 10.90 -32.60
N SER A 535 -10.73 10.85 -32.08
CA SER A 535 -11.15 11.66 -30.95
C SER A 535 -12.04 10.90 -29.98
N PHE A 536 -12.00 11.26 -28.70
CA PHE A 536 -12.86 10.70 -27.67
C PHE A 536 -13.34 11.78 -26.71
N GLY A 537 -14.44 11.51 -26.03
CA GLY A 537 -14.97 12.39 -24.99
C GLY A 537 -14.71 11.80 -23.61
N VAL A 538 -14.48 12.65 -22.61
CA VAL A 538 -14.28 12.23 -21.22
C VAL A 538 -14.97 13.19 -20.25
N ALA A 539 -15.66 12.65 -19.25
CA ALA A 539 -16.29 13.36 -18.14
C ALA A 539 -16.55 12.38 -16.97
N GLY A 540 -16.49 12.87 -15.73
CA GLY A 540 -16.95 12.15 -14.54
C GLY A 540 -18.22 12.76 -13.95
N ASP A 541 -18.75 12.13 -12.90
CA ASP A 541 -19.81 12.70 -12.05
C ASP A 541 -21.08 13.02 -12.85
N LEU A 542 -21.61 11.98 -13.50
CA LEU A 542 -22.62 12.10 -14.54
C LEU A 542 -24.03 12.19 -13.94
N GLY A 543 -24.43 11.23 -13.11
CA GLY A 543 -25.82 11.02 -12.70
C GLY A 543 -26.74 10.60 -13.84
N ALA A 544 -28.03 10.84 -13.70
CA ALA A 544 -29.06 10.54 -14.69
C ALA A 544 -30.15 11.63 -14.70
N ASN A 545 -29.75 12.85 -15.04
CA ASN A 545 -30.63 14.02 -15.05
C ASN A 545 -30.62 14.76 -16.40
N SER A 546 -31.26 15.93 -16.46
CA SER A 546 -31.36 16.73 -17.67
C SER A 546 -30.01 17.30 -18.13
N ASN A 547 -29.09 17.61 -17.20
CA ASN A 547 -27.74 18.06 -17.53
C ASN A 547 -26.95 16.91 -18.17
N THR A 548 -26.96 15.74 -17.54
CA THR A 548 -26.33 14.52 -18.09
C THR A 548 -26.88 14.19 -19.47
N SER A 549 -28.19 14.35 -19.65
CA SER A 549 -28.83 14.15 -20.96
C SER A 549 -28.26 15.08 -22.02
N ALA A 550 -28.09 16.37 -21.69
CA ALA A 550 -27.51 17.34 -22.60
C ALA A 550 -26.02 17.04 -22.89
N VAL A 551 -25.26 16.58 -21.90
CA VAL A 551 -23.85 16.19 -22.07
C VAL A 551 -23.71 15.00 -23.02
N PHE A 552 -24.47 13.91 -22.83
CA PHE A 552 -24.44 12.78 -23.75
C PHE A 552 -24.94 13.14 -25.16
N ASN A 553 -25.99 13.96 -25.29
CA ASN A 553 -26.44 14.42 -26.61
C ASN A 553 -25.37 15.26 -27.33
N ALA A 554 -24.65 16.11 -26.59
CA ALA A 554 -23.53 16.87 -27.13
C ALA A 554 -22.36 15.96 -27.52
N ALA A 555 -22.06 14.92 -26.72
CA ALA A 555 -21.03 13.93 -27.01
C ALA A 555 -21.34 13.12 -28.27
N HIS A 556 -22.58 12.62 -28.40
CA HIS A 556 -23.05 11.93 -29.61
C HIS A 556 -22.90 12.82 -30.85
N SER A 557 -23.25 14.11 -30.73
CA SER A 557 -23.16 15.07 -31.83
C SER A 557 -21.72 15.51 -32.16
N ALA A 558 -20.75 15.21 -31.30
CA ALA A 558 -19.36 15.68 -31.44
C ALA A 558 -18.49 14.81 -32.37
N GLY A 559 -19.03 13.74 -32.95
CA GLY A 559 -18.30 12.88 -33.90
C GLY A 559 -17.11 12.18 -33.24
N LEU A 560 -17.33 11.63 -32.05
CA LEU A 560 -16.33 10.91 -31.26
C LEU A 560 -16.19 9.47 -31.74
N ASN A 561 -15.04 8.86 -31.49
CA ASN A 561 -14.81 7.43 -31.70
C ASN A 561 -15.30 6.59 -30.51
N PHE A 562 -15.19 7.13 -29.30
CA PHE A 562 -15.70 6.55 -28.06
C PHE A 562 -15.88 7.63 -26.98
N PHE A 563 -16.55 7.28 -25.90
CA PHE A 563 -16.71 8.12 -24.71
C PHE A 563 -16.23 7.37 -23.47
N LEU A 564 -15.52 8.06 -22.58
CA LEU A 564 -14.90 7.52 -21.38
C LEU A 564 -15.52 8.21 -20.15
N PRO A 565 -16.60 7.67 -19.56
CA PRO A 565 -17.07 8.08 -18.25
C PRO A 565 -16.07 7.65 -17.16
N ILE A 566 -15.58 8.60 -16.36
CA ILE A 566 -14.52 8.37 -15.36
C ILE A 566 -15.05 8.33 -13.93
N GLY A 567 -15.87 7.33 -13.65
CA GLY A 567 -16.49 7.09 -12.35
C GLY A 567 -17.70 7.97 -12.04
N ASP A 568 -18.46 7.54 -11.04
CA ASP A 568 -19.68 8.15 -10.53
C ASP A 568 -20.77 8.31 -11.59
N PHE A 569 -21.39 7.18 -11.88
CA PHE A 569 -22.28 7.03 -13.02
C PHE A 569 -23.71 7.46 -12.72
N SER A 570 -24.40 6.76 -11.82
CA SER A 570 -25.85 6.91 -11.65
C SER A 570 -26.25 7.78 -10.47
N TYR A 571 -25.47 7.76 -9.38
CA TYR A 571 -25.85 8.32 -8.08
C TYR A 571 -27.23 7.85 -7.58
N ASN A 572 -27.61 6.60 -7.90
CA ASN A 572 -28.95 6.07 -7.68
C ASN A 572 -30.10 6.90 -8.29
N GLU A 573 -29.83 7.87 -9.18
CA GLU A 573 -30.86 8.70 -9.83
C GLU A 573 -31.74 7.86 -10.76
N VAL A 574 -31.17 6.80 -11.34
CA VAL A 574 -31.90 5.72 -12.02
C VAL A 574 -31.36 4.35 -11.61
N THR A 575 -32.25 3.44 -11.28
CA THR A 575 -31.92 2.06 -10.86
C THR A 575 -32.85 1.06 -11.57
N PRO A 576 -32.47 -0.23 -11.64
CA PRO A 576 -31.13 -0.77 -11.38
C PRO A 576 -30.09 -0.23 -12.38
N GLU A 577 -28.83 -0.64 -12.26
CA GLU A 577 -27.69 -0.18 -13.08
C GLU A 577 -27.98 -0.31 -14.60
N SER A 578 -28.77 -1.31 -15.00
CA SER A 578 -29.22 -1.49 -16.39
C SER A 578 -30.11 -0.36 -16.91
N SER A 579 -30.87 0.33 -16.05
CA SER A 579 -31.61 1.54 -16.39
C SER A 579 -30.68 2.68 -16.78
N TRP A 580 -29.55 2.84 -16.08
CA TRP A 580 -28.53 3.82 -16.44
C TRP A 580 -27.85 3.46 -17.76
N CYS A 581 -27.48 2.20 -17.96
CA CYS A 581 -26.97 1.73 -19.25
C CYS A 581 -27.94 2.02 -20.40
N ASN A 582 -29.24 1.83 -20.20
CA ASN A 582 -30.26 2.17 -21.19
C ASN A 582 -30.36 3.68 -21.42
N PHE A 583 -30.26 4.50 -20.36
CA PHE A 583 -30.20 5.95 -20.45
C PHE A 583 -29.03 6.43 -21.32
N VAL A 584 -27.85 5.83 -21.17
CA VAL A 584 -26.67 6.10 -22.02
C VAL A 584 -26.93 5.66 -23.47
N LYS A 585 -27.34 4.41 -23.69
CA LYS A 585 -27.58 3.85 -25.03
C LYS A 585 -28.63 4.62 -25.83
N GLN A 586 -29.66 5.16 -25.18
CA GLN A 586 -30.68 5.99 -25.82
C GLN A 586 -30.13 7.31 -26.38
N ARG A 587 -29.03 7.83 -25.82
CA ARG A 587 -28.44 9.13 -26.18
C ARG A 587 -27.20 8.99 -27.04
N MET A 588 -26.34 8.03 -26.71
CA MET A 588 -25.08 7.78 -27.42
C MET A 588 -25.26 6.85 -28.62
N GLY A 589 -26.32 6.03 -28.62
CA GLY A 589 -26.51 4.91 -29.55
C GLY A 589 -26.09 3.59 -28.91
N SER A 590 -26.83 2.51 -29.21
CA SER A 590 -26.60 1.19 -28.58
C SER A 590 -25.30 0.52 -28.99
N SER A 591 -24.71 0.92 -30.12
CA SER A 591 -23.44 0.41 -30.65
C SER A 591 -22.30 1.42 -30.55
N PHE A 592 -22.51 2.54 -29.85
CA PHE A 592 -21.47 3.54 -29.67
C PHE A 592 -20.57 3.10 -28.50
N PRO A 593 -19.23 3.03 -28.67
CA PRO A 593 -18.34 2.58 -27.59
C PRO A 593 -18.32 3.53 -26.40
N VAL A 594 -18.65 3.00 -25.23
CA VAL A 594 -18.59 3.69 -23.94
C VAL A 594 -17.76 2.83 -22.99
N GLU A 595 -16.54 3.27 -22.70
CA GLU A 595 -15.55 2.51 -21.93
C GLU A 595 -15.54 2.98 -20.48
N LEU A 596 -15.80 2.09 -19.52
CA LEU A 596 -16.04 2.49 -18.13
C LEU A 596 -14.75 2.48 -17.29
N VAL A 597 -14.62 3.37 -16.30
CA VAL A 597 -13.74 3.17 -15.14
C VAL A 597 -14.47 3.60 -13.87
N SER A 598 -14.26 2.87 -12.77
CA SER A 598 -15.04 3.00 -11.53
C SER A 598 -14.81 4.33 -10.82
N GLY A 599 -15.84 4.77 -10.09
CA GLY A 599 -15.75 5.77 -9.02
C GLY A 599 -16.18 5.18 -7.68
N ASN A 600 -16.12 5.98 -6.61
CA ASN A 600 -16.49 5.56 -5.26
C ASN A 600 -18.00 5.35 -5.09
N HIS A 601 -18.81 5.79 -6.06
CA HIS A 601 -20.23 5.45 -6.07
C HIS A 601 -20.51 4.04 -6.64
N GLU A 602 -19.52 3.42 -7.29
CA GLU A 602 -19.67 2.12 -7.97
C GLU A 602 -18.73 1.00 -7.48
N ASP A 603 -17.80 1.27 -6.57
CA ASP A 603 -16.78 0.31 -6.14
C ASP A 603 -17.32 -0.71 -5.13
N ASP A 604 -17.68 -0.30 -3.90
CA ASP A 604 -18.27 -1.13 -2.83
C ASP A 604 -19.81 -1.13 -2.85
N GLY A 605 -20.38 -0.28 -3.72
CA GLY A 605 -21.74 -0.35 -4.20
C GLY A 605 -22.79 0.55 -3.53
N PRO A 606 -22.47 1.74 -2.99
CA PRO A 606 -23.46 2.62 -2.38
C PRO A 606 -24.52 3.05 -3.41
N ASP A 607 -24.12 3.25 -4.66
CA ASP A 607 -25.02 3.67 -5.75
C ASP A 607 -25.02 2.71 -6.96
N GLY A 608 -24.69 1.44 -6.69
CA GLY A 608 -24.69 0.33 -7.64
C GLY A 608 -23.32 -0.32 -7.77
N GLN A 609 -23.24 -1.57 -8.21
CA GLN A 609 -21.94 -2.26 -8.33
C GLN A 609 -21.37 -2.13 -9.73
N ILE A 610 -20.09 -1.78 -9.84
CA ILE A 610 -19.39 -1.60 -11.13
C ILE A 610 -19.59 -2.79 -12.07
N ALA A 611 -19.54 -4.02 -11.54
CA ALA A 611 -19.69 -5.24 -12.32
C ALA A 611 -21.03 -5.28 -13.09
N LYS A 612 -22.10 -4.68 -12.57
CA LYS A 612 -23.41 -4.64 -13.22
C LYS A 612 -23.48 -3.55 -14.29
N PHE A 613 -22.83 -2.41 -14.08
CA PHE A 613 -22.66 -1.40 -15.13
C PHE A 613 -21.84 -1.97 -16.30
N ALA A 614 -20.72 -2.64 -16.01
CA ALA A 614 -19.89 -3.31 -17.01
C ALA A 614 -20.65 -4.45 -17.74
N ALA A 615 -21.55 -5.16 -17.06
CA ALA A 615 -22.36 -6.19 -17.69
C ALA A 615 -23.33 -5.62 -18.75
N CYS A 616 -23.87 -4.41 -18.55
CA CYS A 616 -24.78 -3.78 -19.50
C CYS A 616 -24.11 -2.79 -20.46
N LEU A 617 -22.90 -2.33 -20.18
CA LEU A 617 -22.00 -1.57 -21.06
C LEU A 617 -20.62 -2.25 -21.08
N PRO A 618 -20.51 -3.41 -21.74
CA PRO A 618 -19.24 -4.12 -21.86
C PRO A 618 -18.27 -3.33 -22.75
N ASP A 619 -16.99 -3.68 -22.67
CA ASP A 619 -15.94 -3.24 -23.62
C ASP A 619 -16.43 -3.41 -25.06
N GLN A 620 -16.34 -2.33 -25.83
CA GLN A 620 -16.70 -2.28 -27.24
C GLN A 620 -15.51 -1.88 -28.13
N ILE A 621 -14.36 -1.56 -27.53
CA ILE A 621 -13.12 -1.22 -28.24
C ILE A 621 -12.31 -2.49 -28.55
N GLY A 622 -12.26 -3.43 -27.61
CA GLY A 622 -11.47 -4.64 -27.69
C GLY A 622 -9.97 -4.41 -27.46
N GLY A 623 -9.23 -5.51 -27.28
CA GLY A 623 -7.78 -5.44 -27.00
C GLY A 623 -7.45 -4.90 -25.61
N VAL A 624 -8.41 -4.99 -24.69
CA VAL A 624 -8.23 -4.62 -23.28
C VAL A 624 -7.27 -5.59 -22.59
N SER A 625 -6.34 -5.03 -21.81
CA SER A 625 -5.48 -5.76 -20.89
C SER A 625 -5.78 -5.31 -19.46
N GLY A 626 -6.10 -6.26 -18.58
CA GLY A 626 -6.48 -5.99 -17.19
C GLY A 626 -7.96 -6.32 -16.91
N SER A 627 -8.45 -5.79 -15.79
CA SER A 627 -9.83 -5.93 -15.32
C SER A 627 -10.67 -4.76 -15.82
N TYR A 628 -11.42 -4.99 -16.91
CA TYR A 628 -12.30 -3.96 -17.48
C TYR A 628 -13.18 -3.34 -16.40
N SER A 629 -13.38 -2.02 -16.49
CA SER A 629 -14.08 -1.16 -15.53
C SER A 629 -13.38 -0.88 -14.18
N LYS A 630 -12.27 -1.57 -13.85
CA LYS A 630 -11.53 -1.38 -12.58
C LYS A 630 -10.09 -0.94 -12.81
N GLU A 631 -9.30 -1.76 -13.49
CA GLU A 631 -7.90 -1.46 -13.80
C GLU A 631 -7.54 -2.13 -15.12
N TYR A 632 -7.44 -1.33 -16.18
CA TYR A 632 -7.18 -1.86 -17.51
C TYR A 632 -6.62 -0.81 -18.47
N TYR A 633 -5.94 -1.27 -19.52
CA TYR A 633 -5.54 -0.39 -20.60
C TYR A 633 -5.92 -0.97 -21.97
N PHE A 634 -6.02 -0.08 -22.95
CA PHE A 634 -6.14 -0.44 -24.36
C PHE A 634 -5.35 0.54 -25.22
N ASP A 635 -4.94 0.07 -26.40
CA ASP A 635 -4.22 0.88 -27.38
C ASP A 635 -5.14 1.27 -28.54
N TYR A 636 -5.14 2.54 -28.93
CA TYR A 636 -6.06 3.04 -29.95
C TYR A 636 -5.38 3.88 -31.04
N PRO A 637 -5.73 3.66 -32.32
CA PRO A 637 -6.45 2.48 -32.84
C PRO A 637 -5.63 1.19 -32.68
N SER A 638 -6.29 0.04 -32.47
CA SER A 638 -5.63 -1.23 -32.11
C SER A 638 -4.58 -1.70 -33.12
N SER A 639 -4.76 -1.44 -34.42
CA SER A 639 -3.85 -1.88 -35.48
C SER A 639 -2.57 -1.04 -35.59
N ARG A 640 -2.65 0.26 -35.30
CA ARG A 640 -1.54 1.23 -35.39
C ARG A 640 -1.73 2.29 -34.31
N PRO A 641 -1.43 1.97 -33.05
CA PRO A 641 -1.85 2.81 -31.94
C PRO A 641 -1.10 4.13 -31.90
N LEU A 642 -1.88 5.20 -31.82
CA LEU A 642 -1.37 6.54 -31.53
C LEU A 642 -1.29 6.76 -30.03
N ALA A 643 -2.25 6.22 -29.27
CA ALA A 643 -2.32 6.39 -27.82
C ALA A 643 -2.52 5.06 -27.09
N ARG A 644 -1.98 4.98 -25.87
CA ARG A 644 -2.40 4.04 -24.84
C ARG A 644 -3.27 4.79 -23.83
N LEU A 645 -4.46 4.27 -23.58
CA LEU A 645 -5.34 4.72 -22.50
C LEU A 645 -5.24 3.73 -21.35
N ILE A 646 -4.83 4.21 -20.17
CA ILE A 646 -4.66 3.40 -18.95
C ILE A 646 -5.69 3.91 -17.95
N ASN A 647 -6.61 3.05 -17.54
CA ASN A 647 -7.68 3.37 -16.61
C ASN A 647 -7.40 2.66 -15.29
N ILE A 648 -7.33 3.43 -14.21
CA ILE A 648 -6.96 2.95 -12.87
C ILE A 648 -7.98 3.42 -11.83
N SER A 649 -8.06 2.70 -10.72
CA SER A 649 -9.06 2.94 -9.66
C SER A 649 -8.40 3.11 -8.28
N PRO A 650 -7.48 4.07 -8.11
CA PRO A 650 -6.83 4.30 -6.83
C PRO A 650 -7.83 4.66 -5.75
N ASN A 651 -7.59 4.13 -4.56
CA ASN A 651 -8.43 4.35 -3.38
C ASN A 651 -9.87 3.82 -3.51
N LEU A 652 -10.14 2.95 -4.50
CA LEU A 652 -11.44 2.30 -4.65
C LEU A 652 -11.40 0.86 -4.17
N SER A 653 -12.49 0.42 -3.54
CA SER A 653 -12.65 -0.89 -2.91
C SER A 653 -13.64 -1.75 -3.65
N PHE A 654 -13.20 -2.91 -4.16
CA PHE A 654 -14.07 -3.80 -4.91
C PHE A 654 -14.42 -5.06 -4.11
N PRO A 655 -15.70 -5.46 -4.06
CA PRO A 655 -16.13 -6.68 -3.38
C PRO A 655 -15.33 -7.91 -3.82
N GLY A 656 -14.76 -8.61 -2.83
CA GLY A 656 -13.93 -9.80 -3.04
C GLY A 656 -12.53 -9.55 -3.62
N GLN A 657 -12.13 -8.27 -3.81
CA GLN A 657 -10.80 -7.91 -4.33
C GLN A 657 -10.08 -6.88 -3.43
N GLY A 658 -10.78 -6.29 -2.46
CA GLY A 658 -10.22 -5.30 -1.54
C GLY A 658 -10.01 -3.94 -2.18
N THR A 659 -9.31 -3.05 -1.48
CA THR A 659 -8.96 -1.72 -1.96
C THR A 659 -7.77 -1.78 -2.91
N TYR A 660 -7.92 -1.16 -4.08
CA TYR A 660 -6.84 -1.03 -5.03
C TYR A 660 -5.88 0.07 -4.55
N SER A 661 -4.84 -0.35 -3.83
CA SER A 661 -3.78 0.53 -3.36
C SER A 661 -2.77 0.80 -4.47
N TYR A 662 -2.43 2.08 -4.66
CA TYR A 662 -1.38 2.54 -5.57
C TYR A 662 -0.25 3.24 -4.81
N THR A 663 0.01 2.84 -3.56
CA THR A 663 1.23 3.25 -2.86
C THR A 663 2.46 2.75 -3.59
N ALA A 664 3.58 3.47 -3.49
CA ALA A 664 4.79 3.13 -4.23
C ALA A 664 5.21 1.67 -3.95
N GLY A 665 5.38 0.89 -5.02
CA GLY A 665 5.78 -0.53 -4.94
C GLY A 665 4.63 -1.52 -4.76
N SER A 666 3.39 -1.07 -4.55
CA SER A 666 2.19 -1.94 -4.58
C SER A 666 1.98 -2.57 -5.96
N SER A 667 1.17 -3.62 -6.03
CA SER A 667 0.86 -4.34 -7.28
C SER A 667 0.24 -3.42 -8.33
N HIS A 668 -0.77 -2.64 -7.97
CA HIS A 668 -1.47 -1.73 -8.91
C HIS A 668 -0.60 -0.54 -9.31
N TYR A 669 0.23 -0.01 -8.40
CA TYR A 669 1.25 1.00 -8.74
C TYR A 669 2.24 0.46 -9.78
N ASN A 670 2.79 -0.74 -9.55
CA ASN A 670 3.75 -1.36 -10.47
C ASN A 670 3.09 -1.75 -11.80
N TRP A 671 1.84 -2.23 -11.77
CA TRP A 671 1.07 -2.51 -12.97
C TRP A 671 0.91 -1.25 -13.82
N THR A 672 0.57 -0.12 -13.19
CA THR A 672 0.44 1.18 -13.88
C THR A 672 1.78 1.64 -14.45
N ALA A 673 2.85 1.55 -13.66
CA ALA A 673 4.20 1.86 -14.10
C ALA A 673 4.61 1.05 -15.35
N ASN A 674 4.33 -0.26 -15.33
CA ASN A 674 4.64 -1.18 -16.42
C ASN A 674 3.79 -0.89 -17.66
N ALA A 675 2.50 -0.60 -17.50
CA ALA A 675 1.61 -0.24 -18.61
C ALA A 675 2.11 1.02 -19.34
N ILE A 676 2.64 2.01 -18.60
CA ILE A 676 3.28 3.21 -19.16
C ILE A 676 4.56 2.83 -19.90
N ASP A 677 5.47 2.09 -19.25
CA ASP A 677 6.77 1.74 -19.83
C ASP A 677 6.64 0.89 -21.10
N GLN A 678 5.71 -0.07 -21.11
CA GLN A 678 5.40 -0.89 -22.28
C GLN A 678 4.88 -0.06 -23.46
N ALA A 679 4.06 0.96 -23.22
CA ALA A 679 3.60 1.85 -24.28
C ALA A 679 4.77 2.60 -24.93
N ARG A 680 5.69 3.10 -24.08
CA ARG A 680 6.90 3.80 -24.55
C ARG A 680 7.83 2.85 -25.30
N ALA A 681 8.05 1.64 -24.80
CA ALA A 681 8.86 0.62 -25.46
C ALA A 681 8.32 0.24 -26.84
N ARG A 682 6.98 0.22 -27.00
CA ARG A 682 6.30 -0.01 -28.29
C ARG A 682 6.26 1.22 -29.21
N GLY A 683 6.79 2.35 -28.77
CA GLY A 683 6.80 3.59 -29.56
C GLY A 683 5.42 4.24 -29.70
N ILE A 684 4.47 3.92 -28.84
CA ILE A 684 3.14 4.55 -28.80
C ILE A 684 3.32 6.03 -28.43
N LYS A 685 2.72 6.91 -29.23
CA LYS A 685 3.04 8.35 -29.21
C LYS A 685 2.50 9.08 -28.00
N TRP A 686 1.37 8.65 -27.46
CA TRP A 686 0.67 9.29 -26.36
C TRP A 686 0.32 8.26 -25.29
N VAL A 687 0.55 8.60 -24.03
CA VAL A 687 0.09 7.82 -22.87
C VAL A 687 -0.84 8.70 -22.08
N ILE A 688 -2.06 8.23 -21.89
CA ILE A 688 -3.15 8.93 -21.23
C ILE A 688 -3.59 8.05 -20.07
N VAL A 689 -3.72 8.63 -18.88
CA VAL A 689 -4.18 7.91 -17.68
C VAL A 689 -5.48 8.52 -17.19
N SER A 690 -6.44 7.69 -16.80
CA SER A 690 -7.73 8.15 -16.28
C SER A 690 -8.02 7.46 -14.96
N MET A 691 -8.56 8.22 -14.01
CA MET A 691 -9.05 7.76 -12.72
C MET A 691 -10.22 8.62 -12.27
N HIS A 692 -10.96 8.14 -11.27
CA HIS A 692 -12.05 8.91 -10.68
C HIS A 692 -11.55 9.80 -9.55
N GLU A 693 -10.91 9.19 -8.55
CA GLU A 693 -10.34 9.86 -7.39
C GLU A 693 -9.21 10.84 -7.77
N TYR A 694 -8.88 11.78 -6.89
CA TYR A 694 -8.07 12.96 -7.20
C TYR A 694 -6.92 13.18 -6.19
N CYS A 695 -5.97 14.06 -6.56
CA CYS A 695 -4.90 14.47 -5.64
C CYS A 695 -4.76 15.98 -5.46
N ILE A 696 -4.43 16.71 -6.53
CA ILE A 696 -4.40 18.18 -6.52
C ILE A 696 -5.74 18.73 -7.00
N THR A 697 -6.26 19.78 -6.37
CA THR A 697 -7.57 20.33 -6.71
C THR A 697 -7.74 21.81 -6.31
N LEU A 698 -8.90 22.37 -6.64
CA LEU A 698 -9.38 23.68 -6.17
C LEU A 698 -10.68 23.56 -5.36
N VAL A 699 -11.15 22.35 -5.03
CA VAL A 699 -12.44 22.16 -4.34
C VAL A 699 -12.23 21.80 -2.86
N SER A 700 -11.53 20.71 -2.57
CA SER A 700 -11.18 20.30 -1.20
C SER A 700 -9.73 19.85 -1.10
N ALA A 701 -8.98 20.43 -0.18
CA ALA A 701 -7.53 20.20 0.00
C ALA A 701 -7.18 18.80 0.55
N SER A 702 -7.56 17.73 -0.14
CA SER A 702 -7.23 16.34 0.18
C SER A 702 -6.76 15.59 -1.05
N CYS A 703 -5.74 14.75 -0.88
CA CYS A 703 -5.28 13.84 -1.92
C CYS A 703 -5.77 12.42 -1.61
N SER A 704 -6.92 12.05 -2.17
CA SER A 704 -7.59 10.76 -1.89
C SER A 704 -6.85 9.58 -2.49
N ILE A 705 -6.24 9.74 -3.66
CA ILE A 705 -5.45 8.68 -4.32
C ILE A 705 -4.10 8.39 -3.67
N GLY A 706 -3.74 9.18 -2.65
CA GLY A 706 -2.42 9.21 -2.10
C GLY A 706 -1.40 9.84 -3.06
N PRO A 707 -0.28 10.34 -2.55
CA PRO A 707 0.62 11.17 -3.34
C PRO A 707 1.52 10.37 -4.31
N ASP A 708 1.67 9.06 -4.11
CA ASP A 708 2.67 8.26 -4.84
C ASP A 708 2.28 8.03 -6.30
N ILE A 709 1.03 7.67 -6.57
CA ILE A 709 0.57 7.42 -7.93
C ILE A 709 0.64 8.69 -8.78
N MET A 710 0.20 9.83 -8.27
CA MET A 710 0.33 11.11 -8.97
C MET A 710 1.81 11.40 -9.32
N ASN A 711 2.70 11.23 -8.35
CA ASN A 711 4.12 11.48 -8.57
C ASN A 711 4.77 10.47 -9.52
N LEU A 712 4.31 9.21 -9.56
CA LEU A 712 4.70 8.24 -10.59
C LEU A 712 4.32 8.74 -12.00
N LEU A 713 3.07 9.18 -12.19
CA LEU A 713 2.59 9.64 -13.49
C LEU A 713 3.38 10.87 -13.97
N ILE A 714 3.63 11.81 -13.05
CA ILE A 714 4.44 13.01 -13.31
C ILE A 714 5.90 12.64 -13.64
N ASN A 715 6.51 11.75 -12.86
CA ASN A 715 7.88 11.29 -13.05
C ASN A 715 8.06 10.57 -14.40
N LYS A 716 7.10 9.72 -14.77
CA LYS A 716 7.09 9.01 -16.07
C LYS A 716 6.62 9.88 -17.23
N LYS A 717 6.28 11.15 -16.99
CA LYS A 717 5.82 12.10 -18.01
C LYS A 717 4.68 11.53 -18.85
N VAL A 718 3.65 11.07 -18.16
CA VAL A 718 2.35 10.77 -18.79
C VAL A 718 1.88 12.04 -19.49
N ASP A 719 1.37 11.94 -20.72
CA ASP A 719 1.07 13.13 -21.51
C ASP A 719 -0.15 13.88 -20.93
N LEU A 720 -1.17 13.12 -20.52
CA LEU A 720 -2.41 13.67 -19.98
C LEU A 720 -3.01 12.73 -18.91
N VAL A 721 -3.43 13.29 -17.79
CA VAL A 721 -4.09 12.59 -16.69
C VAL A 721 -5.47 13.18 -16.46
N PHE A 722 -6.48 12.32 -16.36
CA PHE A 722 -7.84 12.70 -15.99
C PHE A 722 -8.16 12.20 -14.59
N GLN A 723 -8.80 13.08 -13.81
CA GLN A 723 -9.41 12.80 -12.52
C GLN A 723 -10.82 13.43 -12.49
N ALA A 724 -11.65 13.04 -11.53
CA ALA A 724 -13.04 13.46 -11.36
C ALA A 724 -13.33 13.65 -9.86
N HIS A 725 -14.49 13.21 -9.37
CA HIS A 725 -14.97 13.23 -7.98
C HIS A 725 -15.23 14.63 -7.43
N ASP A 726 -14.24 15.50 -7.55
CA ASP A 726 -14.46 16.92 -7.37
C ASP A 726 -15.30 17.44 -8.52
N HIS A 727 -16.52 17.88 -8.17
CA HIS A 727 -17.48 18.35 -9.17
C HIS A 727 -17.12 19.73 -9.74
N ALA A 728 -15.96 19.86 -10.37
CA ALA A 728 -15.42 21.07 -10.96
C ALA A 728 -14.65 20.71 -12.22
N PHE A 729 -14.37 21.73 -13.03
CA PHE A 729 -13.41 21.60 -14.12
C PHE A 729 -12.13 22.32 -13.71
N ASN A 730 -10.99 21.63 -13.78
CA ASN A 730 -9.67 22.23 -13.57
C ASN A 730 -8.70 21.68 -14.62
N ARG A 731 -7.84 22.53 -15.18
CA ARG A 731 -6.70 22.13 -16.01
C ARG A 731 -5.41 22.67 -15.41
N SER A 732 -4.47 21.78 -15.14
CA SER A 732 -3.19 22.14 -14.55
C SER A 732 -2.26 22.82 -15.58
N LYS A 733 -1.25 23.52 -15.08
CA LYS A 733 0.02 23.77 -15.77
C LYS A 733 0.70 22.42 -16.06
N GLN A 734 1.73 22.39 -16.91
CA GLN A 734 2.47 21.16 -17.14
C GLN A 734 3.48 20.93 -16.03
N LEU A 735 3.40 19.76 -15.40
CA LEU A 735 4.17 19.42 -14.20
C LEU A 735 5.24 18.37 -14.52
N ALA A 736 6.44 18.50 -13.97
CA ALA A 736 7.48 17.49 -14.09
C ALA A 736 8.38 17.46 -12.85
N LEU A 737 8.81 16.25 -12.46
CA LEU A 737 9.87 16.11 -11.48
C LEU A 737 11.23 16.41 -12.15
N ARG A 738 12.05 17.24 -11.50
CA ARG A 738 13.34 17.71 -12.00
C ARG A 738 14.20 18.24 -10.85
N THR A 739 15.42 18.67 -11.16
CA THR A 739 16.23 19.44 -10.20
C THR A 739 15.44 20.67 -9.73
N GLY A 740 15.18 20.77 -8.42
CA GLY A 740 14.32 21.81 -7.82
C GLY A 740 12.94 21.29 -7.39
N CYS A 741 12.39 20.30 -8.10
CA CYS A 741 11.12 19.64 -7.75
C CYS A 741 11.31 18.11 -7.73
N SER A 742 11.57 17.57 -6.54
CA SER A 742 11.65 16.12 -6.33
C SER A 742 10.28 15.46 -6.20
N ARG A 743 9.24 16.25 -5.91
CA ARG A 743 7.88 15.77 -5.65
C ARG A 743 6.86 16.89 -5.74
N VAL A 744 5.69 16.61 -6.32
CA VAL A 744 4.50 17.45 -6.19
C VAL A 744 3.76 17.01 -4.93
N ASN A 745 3.66 17.92 -3.95
CA ASN A 745 2.98 17.67 -2.68
C ASN A 745 1.59 18.29 -2.68
N ALA A 746 0.60 17.50 -2.28
CA ALA A 746 -0.74 18.00 -2.06
C ALA A 746 -0.77 19.03 -0.90
N GLY A 747 -1.69 19.98 -0.98
CA GLY A 747 -1.84 21.09 -0.04
C GLY A 747 -0.73 22.16 -0.13
N SER A 748 0.09 22.14 -1.18
CA SER A 748 1.17 23.12 -1.37
C SER A 748 1.45 23.39 -2.85
N TYR A 749 2.02 24.55 -3.16
CA TYR A 749 2.48 24.88 -4.51
C TYR A 749 3.99 25.00 -4.56
N ASP A 750 4.61 24.30 -5.50
CA ASP A 750 6.02 24.41 -5.83
C ASP A 750 6.15 24.82 -7.31
N SER A 751 6.64 26.05 -7.52
CA SER A 751 6.87 26.58 -8.87
C SER A 751 7.95 25.83 -9.63
N ASP A 752 8.89 25.17 -8.93
CA ASP A 752 9.94 24.39 -9.59
C ASP A 752 9.35 23.13 -10.24
N CYS A 753 8.15 22.68 -9.85
CA CYS A 753 7.46 21.57 -10.51
C CYS A 753 6.82 21.97 -11.85
N VAL A 754 6.65 23.27 -12.11
CA VAL A 754 6.03 23.78 -13.35
C VAL A 754 7.07 23.91 -14.46
N VAL A 755 6.87 23.20 -15.56
CA VAL A 755 7.72 23.29 -16.77
C VAL A 755 7.10 24.13 -17.88
N ASP A 756 5.78 24.27 -17.88
CA ASP A 756 5.03 25.10 -18.83
C ASP A 756 3.75 25.60 -18.15
N THR A 757 3.43 26.89 -18.30
CA THR A 757 2.24 27.51 -17.70
C THR A 757 0.95 27.17 -18.46
N GLY A 758 1.04 26.72 -19.72
CA GLY A 758 -0.10 26.43 -20.58
C GLY A 758 -1.04 27.62 -20.82
N SER A 759 -0.58 28.84 -20.53
CA SER A 759 -1.40 30.05 -20.56
C SER A 759 -1.77 30.48 -21.97
N ASP A 760 -0.95 30.10 -22.95
CA ASP A 760 -1.15 30.29 -24.39
C ASP A 760 -1.97 29.16 -25.04
N GLY A 761 -2.40 28.16 -24.25
CA GLY A 761 -3.14 27.00 -24.75
C GLY A 761 -2.25 25.94 -25.41
N THR A 762 -0.93 26.00 -25.25
CA THR A 762 0.00 24.99 -25.79
C THR A 762 0.86 24.42 -24.68
N TYR A 763 1.30 23.18 -24.84
CA TYR A 763 2.23 22.49 -23.96
C TYR A 763 3.27 21.71 -24.78
N GLY A 764 4.49 21.60 -24.26
CA GLY A 764 5.54 20.83 -24.91
C GLY A 764 5.36 19.31 -24.76
N LYS A 765 5.36 18.56 -25.86
CA LYS A 765 5.36 17.10 -25.82
C LYS A 765 6.59 16.56 -25.07
N GLY A 766 6.34 15.67 -24.09
CA GLY A 766 7.39 15.04 -23.29
C GLY A 766 8.09 15.98 -22.29
N ALA A 767 7.61 17.21 -22.11
CA ALA A 767 8.14 18.12 -21.10
C ALA A 767 7.66 17.72 -19.68
N GLY A 768 6.41 17.27 -19.56
CA GLY A 768 5.80 16.83 -18.30
C GLY A 768 4.34 16.40 -18.50
N THR A 769 3.59 16.34 -17.40
CA THR A 769 2.21 15.86 -17.34
C THR A 769 1.23 17.02 -17.19
N VAL A 770 0.12 16.99 -17.94
CA VAL A 770 -1.04 17.85 -17.71
C VAL A 770 -2.10 17.04 -16.98
N ILE A 771 -2.65 17.57 -15.88
CA ILE A 771 -3.70 16.93 -15.07
C ILE A 771 -4.99 17.73 -15.24
N MET A 772 -6.12 17.04 -15.41
CA MET A 772 -7.43 17.67 -15.52
C MET A 772 -8.45 17.03 -14.58
N THR A 773 -9.14 17.86 -13.78
CA THR A 773 -10.35 17.46 -13.03
C THR A 773 -11.56 17.69 -13.93
N LEU A 774 -12.39 16.66 -14.14
CA LEU A 774 -13.50 16.66 -15.11
C LEU A 774 -14.84 16.24 -14.52
N GLY A 775 -15.12 16.60 -13.26
CA GLY A 775 -16.34 16.22 -12.55
C GLY A 775 -17.58 17.06 -12.85
N VAL A 776 -17.81 17.34 -14.13
CA VAL A 776 -18.87 18.28 -14.58
C VAL A 776 -19.81 17.63 -15.60
N GLY A 777 -19.92 16.30 -15.55
CA GLY A 777 -20.72 15.50 -16.46
C GLY A 777 -22.23 15.65 -16.26
N GLY A 778 -22.69 15.98 -15.05
CA GLY A 778 -24.09 16.29 -14.81
C GLY A 778 -24.51 16.45 -13.34
N LYS A 779 -23.75 15.91 -12.38
CA LYS A 779 -23.98 16.09 -10.94
C LYS A 779 -23.59 17.51 -10.48
N GLY A 780 -24.23 18.00 -9.41
CA GLY A 780 -24.13 19.41 -8.97
C GLY A 780 -22.69 19.91 -8.83
N ILE A 781 -22.36 21.05 -9.44
CA ILE A 781 -20.99 21.60 -9.50
C ILE A 781 -20.61 22.23 -8.14
N ASN A 782 -19.40 21.95 -7.66
CA ASN A 782 -18.81 22.53 -6.46
C ASN A 782 -18.19 23.90 -6.75
N SER A 783 -18.08 24.73 -5.72
CA SER A 783 -17.33 25.99 -5.80
C SER A 783 -15.83 25.71 -5.82
N VAL A 784 -15.08 26.49 -6.60
CA VAL A 784 -13.62 26.43 -6.65
C VAL A 784 -13.02 27.57 -5.82
N ASP A 785 -11.98 27.27 -5.04
CA ASP A 785 -11.24 28.25 -4.25
C ASP A 785 -9.91 28.61 -4.94
N THR A 786 -9.83 29.83 -5.47
CA THR A 786 -8.61 30.33 -6.10
C THR A 786 -7.54 30.79 -5.09
N HIS A 787 -7.84 30.76 -3.79
CA HIS A 787 -6.89 30.99 -2.71
C HIS A 787 -6.32 29.70 -2.14
N ASP A 788 -6.73 28.54 -2.67
CA ASP A 788 -6.17 27.25 -2.29
C ASP A 788 -4.64 27.25 -2.47
N ALA A 789 -3.93 26.58 -1.56
CA ALA A 789 -2.47 26.48 -1.59
C ALA A 789 -1.94 25.84 -2.89
N GLU A 790 -2.76 25.06 -3.58
CA GLU A 790 -2.47 24.38 -4.84
C GLU A 790 -2.87 25.21 -6.06
N ALA A 791 -3.51 26.38 -5.88
CA ALA A 791 -4.02 27.19 -7.00
C ALA A 791 -2.94 27.58 -8.01
N GLY A 792 -1.69 27.68 -7.56
CA GLY A 792 -0.54 27.89 -8.43
C GLY A 792 -0.32 26.79 -9.48
N TYR A 793 -0.81 25.57 -9.29
CA TYR A 793 -0.71 24.49 -10.27
C TYR A 793 -1.76 24.57 -11.38
N PHE A 794 -2.82 25.36 -11.23
CA PHE A 794 -3.92 25.40 -12.21
C PHE A 794 -3.81 26.61 -13.15
N THR A 795 -4.13 26.39 -14.42
CA THR A 795 -4.13 27.44 -15.46
C THR A 795 -5.54 27.81 -15.90
N ARG A 796 -6.49 26.88 -15.80
CA ARG A 796 -7.92 27.11 -16.07
C ARG A 796 -8.77 26.35 -15.06
N TRP A 797 -9.89 26.95 -14.67
CA TRP A 797 -10.83 26.35 -13.74
C TRP A 797 -12.26 26.85 -13.99
N MET A 798 -13.23 26.09 -13.53
CA MET A 798 -14.66 26.41 -13.52
C MET A 798 -15.32 25.69 -12.35
N GLY A 799 -16.17 26.42 -11.64
CA GLY A 799 -16.95 25.92 -10.51
C GLY A 799 -18.30 26.63 -10.41
N SER A 800 -19.09 26.31 -9.39
CA SER A 800 -20.41 26.91 -9.16
C SER A 800 -20.37 28.43 -9.01
N ASN A 801 -19.29 28.93 -8.44
CA ASN A 801 -18.98 30.35 -8.24
C ASN A 801 -18.27 31.01 -9.45
N ALA A 802 -17.95 30.24 -10.50
CA ALA A 802 -17.17 30.72 -11.65
C ALA A 802 -17.62 30.06 -12.97
N ASN A 803 -18.70 30.58 -13.56
CA ASN A 803 -19.29 30.14 -14.85
C ASN A 803 -19.70 28.64 -14.90
N PRO A 804 -20.57 28.17 -13.99
CA PRO A 804 -20.97 26.76 -13.87
C PRO A 804 -21.50 26.21 -15.20
N THR A 805 -20.79 25.26 -15.78
CA THR A 805 -21.11 24.72 -17.10
C THR A 805 -20.93 23.21 -17.11
N TYR A 806 -21.97 22.47 -17.46
CA TYR A 806 -21.93 21.02 -17.61
C TYR A 806 -21.42 20.65 -19.00
N GLY A 807 -20.54 19.66 -19.09
CA GLY A 807 -19.90 19.30 -20.35
C GLY A 807 -18.95 18.13 -20.23
N PHE A 808 -18.18 17.94 -21.29
CA PHE A 808 -17.12 16.95 -21.38
C PHE A 808 -15.94 17.55 -22.12
N VAL A 809 -14.76 16.93 -22.02
CA VAL A 809 -13.61 17.33 -22.85
C VAL A 809 -13.52 16.39 -24.05
N LYS A 810 -13.57 16.97 -25.25
CA LYS A 810 -13.21 16.27 -26.49
C LYS A 810 -11.69 16.29 -26.65
N ILE A 811 -11.07 15.12 -26.61
CA ILE A 811 -9.66 14.92 -26.91
C ILE A 811 -9.54 14.48 -28.36
N SER A 812 -8.68 15.13 -29.12
CA SER A 812 -8.33 14.76 -30.50
C SER A 812 -6.86 14.39 -30.57
N VAL A 813 -6.56 13.23 -31.16
CA VAL A 813 -5.24 12.62 -31.16
C VAL A 813 -4.78 12.42 -32.60
N THR A 814 -3.59 12.94 -32.89
CA THR A 814 -2.87 12.75 -34.16
C THR A 814 -1.46 12.21 -33.86
N SER A 815 -0.64 11.93 -34.87
CA SER A 815 0.75 11.53 -34.65
C SER A 815 1.62 12.61 -34.00
N THR A 816 1.23 13.88 -34.13
CA THR A 816 2.04 15.05 -33.74
C THR A 816 1.36 15.96 -32.72
N SER A 817 0.07 15.80 -32.46
CA SER A 817 -0.65 16.61 -31.46
C SER A 817 -1.70 15.79 -30.73
N LEU A 818 -1.82 16.05 -29.42
CA LEU A 818 -2.94 15.69 -28.58
C LEU A 818 -3.60 17.00 -28.13
N SER A 819 -4.86 17.24 -28.50
CA SER A 819 -5.55 18.50 -28.18
C SER A 819 -6.87 18.26 -27.46
N GLY A 820 -7.14 19.03 -26.41
CA GLY A 820 -8.41 19.01 -25.69
C GLY A 820 -9.25 20.25 -25.98
N ARG A 821 -10.57 20.07 -26.04
CA ARG A 821 -11.55 21.16 -26.09
C ARG A 821 -12.73 20.84 -25.18
N PHE A 822 -13.08 21.76 -24.30
CA PHE A 822 -14.31 21.66 -23.52
C PHE A 822 -15.52 21.83 -24.42
N VAL A 823 -16.45 20.88 -24.38
CA VAL A 823 -17.70 20.88 -25.12
C VAL A 823 -18.85 20.96 -24.12
N ARG A 824 -19.56 22.09 -24.17
CA ARG A 824 -20.72 22.36 -23.33
C ARG A 824 -21.90 21.45 -23.70
N GLY A 825 -22.50 20.82 -22.69
CA GLY A 825 -23.84 20.24 -22.75
C GLY A 825 -24.90 21.21 -22.25
N ALA A 826 -24.74 21.75 -21.04
CA ALA A 826 -25.73 22.60 -20.36
C ALA A 826 -25.08 23.65 -19.45
N GLY A 827 -25.90 24.51 -18.82
CA GLY A 827 -25.43 25.53 -17.89
C GLY A 827 -24.87 26.77 -18.56
N GLY A 828 -23.80 27.32 -18.01
CA GLY A 828 -23.13 28.57 -18.38
C GLY A 828 -22.49 28.56 -19.77
N THR A 829 -21.38 29.28 -19.93
CA THR A 829 -20.73 29.52 -21.24
C THR A 829 -19.25 29.22 -21.22
N PHE A 830 -18.78 28.42 -20.25
CA PHE A 830 -17.36 28.12 -20.10
C PHE A 830 -16.80 27.44 -21.37
N THR A 831 -15.58 27.83 -21.73
CA THR A 831 -14.84 27.25 -22.84
C THR A 831 -13.38 27.08 -22.44
N ASP A 832 -12.78 25.98 -22.87
CA ASP A 832 -11.35 25.75 -22.75
C ASP A 832 -10.84 25.00 -23.99
N SER A 833 -9.58 25.25 -24.36
CA SER A 833 -8.89 24.53 -25.42
C SER A 833 -7.38 24.52 -25.18
N PHE A 834 -6.73 23.39 -25.47
CA PHE A 834 -5.27 23.28 -25.42
C PHE A 834 -4.73 22.24 -26.40
N ALA A 835 -3.42 22.27 -26.65
CA ALA A 835 -2.71 21.25 -27.41
C ALA A 835 -1.35 20.90 -26.77
N ILE A 836 -1.00 19.62 -26.78
CA ILE A 836 0.34 19.10 -26.47
C ILE A 836 0.99 18.75 -27.81
N GLN A 837 2.16 19.32 -28.12
CA GLN A 837 2.83 19.21 -29.43
C GLN A 837 4.33 18.99 -29.34
#